data_AF-A0A9E2BN55-F1
#
_entry.id   AF-A0A9E2BN55-F1
#
_cell.length_a   1.000
_cell.length_b   1.000
_cell.length_c   1.000
_cell.angle_alpha   90.00
_cell.angle_beta   90.00
_cell.angle_gamma   90.00
#
_symmetry.space_group_name_H-M   'P 1'
#
loop_
_entity.id
_entity.type
_entity.pdbx_description
1 polymer ?
#
loop_
_entity_poly.entity_id
_entity_poly.type
_entity_poly.pdbx_seq_one_letter_code
_entity_poly.pdbx_strand_id
1 'polypeptide(L)'
;MLQWLEGVPVGFLYLIQFAALFVEGTGLPGILVEPFFLATSLLISQYKASFVVAWLLAALGNFLGNLVGYAIGRRWLDPFLQRIGPRLGLTPERLETVQDWFRRYGPWAVFIGRWFGPIRTPALLLAGAARIPLGAFAIASALAALTWTGVYQAAFWLLGQATVDLLRRQTGGLFLVLLLLVALAGLLWWRSHRLRPAPSPGLPQEGERGILQVAEDLFRREDGPRTRRRRLRWFSILLLALALSSIPSLAYMAWQFQLNSRVPVPSAPFPEVDASWRLLVLAPHPDDEVLGAGGLMQKVLGAGGSVHVVVVTAGDSFARAAFYLAGKVPGRQGYLALGARRIQESLEAVQYLGLTPQQITFLGFPDKGLEPIWLHYWDPAKAYRNPFTGYDRVPYDIPAKGTPYNGPALAKALEAVLLEYRPTAIVAPYPLDEHPDHRATYDFLLWTLADLGWDHIPIYTYVVHHGEWPSRWQADPDNPLGPPRELARIGPWVSLPLTLSEGERKLHAIRLYTSQMRVMGSWLQAFARANEIFSPMMPVDASGPAETRSFTLLGQWAWPKNRLAKALLPVLPPSLKTRVDWSAMLEEVSTGAEDQGWLIRLRTRGRPDPNREYRLRWWVFPKDLPPQGYQVIIHRNQVSVREVTPSTRPWPKDLPVQARWTPSGLALFIPEKALQSPRLLIAVDIGRPGGIEDRSAWVLILDRR
;
A
#
# COMPACT_ATOMS: atom_id res chain seq x y z
N MET A 1 0.73 7.94 -15.14
CA MET A 1 0.04 8.85 -14.20
C MET A 1 0.48 8.63 -12.75
N LEU A 2 0.32 7.44 -12.16
CA LEU A 2 0.78 7.16 -10.78
C LEU A 2 2.28 7.43 -10.58
N GLN A 3 3.14 6.89 -11.44
CA GLN A 3 4.59 7.17 -11.40
C GLN A 3 4.93 8.66 -11.54
N TRP A 4 4.13 9.43 -12.29
CA TRP A 4 4.30 10.88 -12.40
C TRP A 4 3.88 11.57 -11.10
N LEU A 5 2.70 11.24 -10.55
CA LEU A 5 2.20 11.74 -9.27
C LEU A 5 3.16 11.43 -8.10
N GLU A 6 3.81 10.27 -8.12
CA GLU A 6 4.80 9.86 -7.12
C GLU A 6 6.11 10.68 -7.17
N GLY A 7 6.43 11.25 -8.33
CA GLY A 7 7.56 12.17 -8.49
C GLY A 7 7.23 13.60 -8.07
N VAL A 8 5.95 13.95 -7.86
CA VAL A 8 5.55 15.29 -7.44
C VAL A 8 5.68 15.43 -5.92
N PRO A 9 6.37 16.46 -5.40
CA PRO A 9 6.45 16.69 -3.97
C PRO A 9 5.06 16.83 -3.34
N VAL A 10 4.81 16.12 -2.25
CA VAL A 10 3.50 16.13 -1.57
C VAL A 10 3.08 17.54 -1.15
N GLY A 11 4.03 18.36 -0.69
CA GLY A 11 3.77 19.77 -0.37
C GLY A 11 3.31 20.60 -1.57
N PHE A 12 3.81 20.30 -2.78
CA PHE A 12 3.37 20.96 -4.00
C PHE A 12 1.94 20.55 -4.39
N LEU A 13 1.58 19.28 -4.21
CA LEU A 13 0.19 18.83 -4.42
C LEU A 13 -0.77 19.44 -3.40
N TYR A 14 -0.36 19.57 -2.13
CA TYR A 14 -1.13 20.31 -1.14
C TYR A 14 -1.29 21.79 -1.52
N LEU A 15 -0.23 22.43 -2.01
CA LEU A 15 -0.28 23.81 -2.47
C LEU A 15 -1.22 23.98 -3.67
N ILE A 16 -1.15 23.07 -4.64
CA ILE A 16 -2.05 23.08 -5.80
C ILE A 16 -3.49 22.85 -5.37
N GLN A 17 -3.75 21.87 -4.48
CA GLN A 17 -5.09 21.62 -3.97
C GLN A 17 -5.61 22.87 -3.22
N PHE A 18 -4.80 23.45 -2.33
CA PHE A 18 -5.10 24.71 -1.68
C PHE A 18 -5.44 25.81 -2.69
N ALA A 19 -4.61 26.00 -3.72
CA ALA A 19 -4.79 27.05 -4.73
C ALA A 19 -6.05 26.82 -5.56
N ALA A 20 -6.31 25.58 -6.00
CA ALA A 20 -7.51 25.25 -6.75
C ALA A 20 -8.78 25.51 -5.92
N LEU A 21 -8.76 25.12 -4.65
CA LEU A 21 -9.89 25.33 -3.73
C LEU A 21 -10.05 26.81 -3.35
N PHE A 22 -8.95 27.56 -3.29
CA PHE A 22 -8.96 29.01 -3.14
C PHE A 22 -9.64 29.68 -4.32
N VAL A 23 -9.22 29.38 -5.55
CA VAL A 23 -9.83 30.00 -6.73
C VAL A 23 -11.29 29.56 -6.90
N GLU A 24 -11.64 28.31 -6.62
CA GLU A 24 -13.05 27.88 -6.57
C GLU A 24 -13.84 28.67 -5.52
N GLY A 25 -13.27 28.85 -4.33
CA GLY A 25 -13.88 29.62 -3.24
C GLY A 25 -14.12 31.08 -3.59
N THR A 26 -13.41 31.67 -4.56
CA THR A 26 -13.67 33.06 -4.97
C THR A 26 -15.02 33.26 -5.67
N GLY A 27 -15.70 32.18 -6.07
CA GLY A 27 -16.95 32.28 -6.83
C GLY A 27 -16.76 32.35 -8.35
N LEU A 28 -15.56 32.07 -8.85
CA LEU A 28 -15.30 31.98 -10.29
C LEU A 28 -15.81 30.63 -10.86
N PRO A 29 -16.69 30.64 -11.88
CA PRO A 29 -17.18 29.41 -12.50
C PRO A 29 -16.08 28.70 -13.30
N GLY A 30 -16.13 27.37 -13.38
CA GLY A 30 -15.32 26.57 -14.31
C GLY A 30 -14.07 25.91 -13.74
N ILE A 31 -13.79 26.03 -12.43
CA ILE A 31 -12.72 25.27 -11.79
C ILE A 31 -13.23 23.91 -11.32
N LEU A 32 -12.72 22.86 -11.95
CA LEU A 32 -12.93 21.49 -11.53
C LEU A 32 -11.98 21.19 -10.36
N VAL A 33 -12.53 20.90 -9.19
CA VAL A 33 -11.77 20.66 -7.95
C VAL A 33 -11.53 19.17 -7.69
N GLU A 34 -12.34 18.33 -8.31
CA GLU A 34 -12.34 16.87 -8.22
C GLU A 34 -10.99 16.24 -8.59
N PRO A 35 -10.27 16.69 -9.65
CA PRO A 35 -8.95 16.13 -9.98
C PRO A 35 -7.92 16.31 -8.88
N PHE A 36 -8.00 17.41 -8.12
CA PHE A 36 -7.04 17.71 -7.05
C PHE A 36 -7.31 16.87 -5.81
N PHE A 37 -8.60 16.68 -5.44
CA PHE A 37 -8.98 15.72 -4.39
C PHE A 37 -8.56 14.29 -4.75
N LEU A 38 -8.77 13.87 -6.00
CA LEU A 38 -8.33 12.56 -6.46
C LEU A 38 -6.80 12.40 -6.37
N ALA A 39 -6.05 13.39 -6.86
CA ALA A 39 -4.59 13.36 -6.85
C ALA A 39 -4.00 13.26 -5.44
N THR A 40 -4.50 14.06 -4.49
CA THR A 40 -4.01 13.99 -3.10
C THR A 40 -4.47 12.72 -2.40
N SER A 41 -5.71 12.28 -2.64
CA SER A 41 -6.23 11.02 -2.10
C SER A 41 -5.48 9.78 -2.58
N LEU A 42 -5.04 9.71 -3.84
CA LEU A 42 -4.22 8.60 -4.34
C LEU A 42 -2.88 8.46 -3.62
N LEU A 43 -2.29 9.57 -3.17
CA LEU A 43 -1.07 9.56 -2.37
C LEU A 43 -1.33 9.27 -0.90
N ILE A 44 -2.46 9.72 -0.36
CA ILE A 44 -2.92 9.34 0.98
C ILE A 44 -3.11 7.81 1.04
N SER A 45 -3.74 7.21 0.03
CA SER A 45 -3.94 5.76 -0.07
C SER A 45 -2.64 4.94 -0.19
N GLN A 46 -1.52 5.59 -0.49
CA GLN A 46 -0.19 4.96 -0.53
C GLN A 46 0.66 5.32 0.69
N TYR A 47 0.04 5.89 1.74
CA TYR A 47 0.72 6.36 2.96
C TYR A 47 1.79 7.44 2.70
N LYS A 48 1.76 8.09 1.52
CA LYS A 48 2.73 9.11 1.13
C LYS A 48 2.31 10.52 1.56
N ALA A 49 1.03 10.73 1.81
CA ALA A 49 0.46 12.03 2.21
C ALA A 49 -0.48 11.87 3.42
N SER A 50 -0.50 12.86 4.31
CA SER A 50 -1.45 12.94 5.41
C SER A 50 -2.83 13.38 4.92
N PHE A 51 -3.85 12.60 5.30
CA PHE A 51 -5.26 12.95 5.07
C PHE A 51 -5.63 14.27 5.75
N VAL A 52 -5.24 14.42 7.02
CA VAL A 52 -5.60 15.59 7.85
C VAL A 52 -5.01 16.86 7.26
N VAL A 53 -3.74 16.81 6.83
CA VAL A 53 -3.09 17.99 6.23
C VAL A 53 -3.74 18.36 4.89
N ALA A 54 -4.05 17.38 4.04
CA ALA A 54 -4.73 17.61 2.76
C ALA A 54 -6.09 18.26 2.97
N TRP A 55 -6.88 17.70 3.89
CA TRP A 55 -8.21 18.20 4.23
C TRP A 55 -8.14 19.63 4.78
N LEU A 56 -7.29 19.89 5.77
CA LEU A 56 -7.21 21.21 6.39
C LEU A 56 -6.70 22.27 5.42
N LEU A 57 -5.76 21.95 4.53
CA LEU A 57 -5.29 22.88 3.50
C LEU A 57 -6.34 23.11 2.41
N ALA A 58 -7.10 22.08 2.01
CA ALA A 58 -8.24 22.26 1.12
C ALA A 58 -9.32 23.15 1.74
N ALA A 59 -9.64 22.93 3.02
CA ALA A 59 -10.59 23.75 3.78
C ALA A 59 -10.10 25.19 3.92
N LEU A 60 -8.81 25.39 4.25
CA LEU A 60 -8.21 26.71 4.41
C LEU A 60 -8.18 27.48 3.09
N GLY A 61 -7.73 26.84 2.01
CA GLY A 61 -7.73 27.44 0.67
C GLY A 61 -9.13 27.88 0.29
N ASN A 62 -10.11 26.98 0.45
CA ASN A 62 -11.49 27.31 0.16
C ASN A 62 -12.04 28.46 1.02
N PHE A 63 -11.81 28.42 2.32
CA PHE A 63 -12.26 29.46 3.24
C PHE A 63 -11.68 30.83 2.88
N LEU A 64 -10.38 30.92 2.61
CA LEU A 64 -9.74 32.16 2.18
C LEU A 64 -10.28 32.64 0.83
N GLY A 65 -10.54 31.73 -0.11
CA GLY A 65 -11.22 32.02 -1.37
C GLY A 65 -12.62 32.62 -1.14
N ASN A 66 -13.40 32.02 -0.24
CA ASN A 66 -14.75 32.47 0.10
C ASN A 66 -14.74 33.91 0.67
N LEU A 67 -13.74 34.27 1.48
CA LEU A 67 -13.57 35.64 1.98
C LEU A 67 -13.31 36.63 0.83
N VAL A 68 -12.48 36.24 -0.15
CA VAL A 68 -12.22 37.04 -1.35
C VAL A 68 -13.50 37.20 -2.19
N GLY A 69 -14.23 36.11 -2.44
CA GLY A 69 -15.50 36.15 -3.15
C GLY A 69 -16.52 37.06 -2.45
N TYR A 70 -16.64 36.95 -1.13
CA TYR A 70 -17.47 37.85 -0.34
C TYR A 70 -17.03 39.32 -0.47
N ALA A 71 -15.73 39.61 -0.42
CA ALA A 71 -15.22 40.97 -0.59
C ALA A 71 -15.50 41.55 -1.99
N ILE A 72 -15.36 40.72 -3.03
CA ILE A 72 -15.70 41.07 -4.42
C ILE A 72 -17.19 41.40 -4.50
N GLY A 73 -18.06 40.52 -3.98
CA GLY A 73 -19.51 40.74 -3.94
C GLY A 73 -19.92 41.96 -3.11
N ARG A 74 -19.18 42.28 -2.04
CA ARG A 74 -19.49 43.44 -1.19
C ARG A 74 -19.08 44.78 -1.81
N ARG A 75 -18.03 44.80 -2.63
CA ARG A 75 -17.43 46.05 -3.14
C ARG A 75 -17.67 46.32 -4.63
N TRP A 76 -17.89 45.31 -5.46
CA TRP A 76 -17.87 45.43 -6.92
C TRP A 76 -19.11 44.88 -7.64
N LEU A 77 -20.16 44.51 -6.91
CA LEU A 77 -21.31 43.84 -7.50
C LEU A 77 -22.12 44.72 -8.48
N ASP A 78 -22.42 45.97 -8.15
CA ASP A 78 -23.27 46.83 -9.00
C ASP A 78 -22.65 47.08 -10.40
N PRO A 79 -21.35 47.38 -10.55
CA PRO A 79 -20.70 47.45 -11.87
C PRO A 79 -20.54 46.09 -12.57
N PHE A 80 -20.38 45.01 -11.81
CA PHE A 80 -20.12 43.66 -12.33
C PHE A 80 -21.38 42.99 -12.88
N LEU A 81 -22.52 43.13 -12.19
CA LEU A 81 -23.82 42.61 -12.63
C LEU A 81 -24.30 43.27 -13.93
N GLN A 82 -24.05 44.57 -14.10
CA GLN A 82 -24.43 45.29 -15.33
C GLN A 82 -23.62 44.85 -16.57
N ARG A 83 -22.36 44.41 -16.41
CA ARG A 83 -21.50 44.00 -17.55
C ARG A 83 -21.49 42.50 -17.83
N ILE A 84 -21.59 41.65 -16.80
CA ILE A 84 -21.32 40.20 -16.92
C ILE A 84 -22.49 39.34 -16.36
N GLY A 85 -23.37 39.92 -15.53
CA GLY A 85 -24.49 39.22 -14.88
C GLY A 85 -25.41 38.43 -15.83
N PRO A 86 -25.86 38.98 -16.98
CA PRO A 86 -26.69 38.26 -17.94
C PRO A 86 -26.00 37.03 -18.55
N ARG A 87 -24.67 37.07 -18.72
CA ARG A 87 -23.89 35.95 -19.28
C ARG A 87 -23.66 34.81 -18.27
N LEU A 88 -23.80 35.10 -16.98
CA LEU A 88 -23.69 34.12 -15.88
C LEU A 88 -25.06 33.64 -15.38
N GLY A 89 -26.16 34.07 -16.02
CA GLY A 89 -27.52 33.69 -15.63
C GLY A 89 -27.98 34.32 -14.31
N LEU A 90 -27.41 35.45 -13.91
CA LEU A 90 -27.81 36.22 -12.73
C LEU A 90 -28.83 37.29 -13.16
N THR A 91 -30.10 36.90 -13.28
CA THR A 91 -31.21 37.82 -13.57
C THR A 91 -31.65 38.57 -12.31
N PRO A 92 -32.30 39.74 -12.43
CA PRO A 92 -32.87 40.47 -11.30
C PRO A 92 -33.77 39.59 -10.42
N GLU A 93 -34.62 38.73 -10.98
CA GLU A 93 -35.47 37.82 -10.19
C GLU A 93 -34.66 36.78 -9.40
N ARG A 94 -33.56 36.27 -9.97
CA ARG A 94 -32.66 35.32 -9.27
C ARG A 94 -31.88 36.00 -8.15
N LEU A 95 -31.50 37.26 -8.33
CA LEU A 95 -30.89 38.08 -7.29
C LEU A 95 -31.86 38.32 -6.13
N GLU A 96 -33.13 38.60 -6.42
CA GLU A 96 -34.18 38.79 -5.43
C GLU A 96 -34.47 37.50 -4.65
N THR A 97 -34.51 36.36 -5.36
CA THR A 97 -34.63 35.01 -4.76
C THR A 97 -33.50 34.72 -3.77
N VAL A 98 -32.26 35.09 -4.11
CA VAL A 98 -31.11 34.87 -3.23
C VAL A 98 -31.10 35.84 -2.05
N GLN A 99 -31.55 37.08 -2.24
CA GLN A 99 -31.75 38.01 -1.14
C GLN A 99 -32.81 37.51 -0.15
N ASP A 100 -33.91 36.94 -0.65
CA ASP A 100 -34.92 36.28 0.19
C ASP A 100 -34.36 35.07 0.94
N TRP A 101 -33.49 34.31 0.29
CA TRP A 101 -32.83 33.18 0.92
C TRP A 101 -31.93 33.61 2.08
N PHE A 102 -31.15 34.69 1.89
CA PHE A 102 -30.36 35.28 2.96
C PHE A 102 -31.20 35.98 4.03
N ARG A 103 -32.34 36.60 3.69
CA ARG A 103 -33.32 37.12 4.67
C ARG A 103 -33.88 36.02 5.56
N ARG A 104 -34.12 34.83 5.00
CA ARG A 104 -34.78 33.71 5.69
C ARG A 104 -33.84 32.83 6.51
N TYR A 105 -32.63 32.58 6.01
CA TYR A 105 -31.66 31.65 6.64
C TYR A 105 -30.42 32.36 7.20
N GLY A 106 -30.27 33.66 6.96
CA GLY A 106 -29.12 34.44 7.44
C GLY A 106 -27.79 33.87 6.93
N PRO A 107 -26.71 33.97 7.72
CA PRO A 107 -25.39 33.45 7.35
C PRO A 107 -25.37 31.94 7.01
N TRP A 108 -26.31 31.16 7.56
CA TRP A 108 -26.40 29.72 7.31
C TRP A 108 -26.81 29.36 5.88
N ALA A 109 -27.38 30.29 5.12
CA ALA A 109 -27.58 30.11 3.67
C ALA A 109 -26.25 29.83 2.94
N VAL A 110 -25.13 30.40 3.40
CA VAL A 110 -23.79 30.11 2.86
C VAL A 110 -23.41 28.66 3.11
N PHE A 111 -23.67 28.15 4.31
CA PHE A 111 -23.37 26.77 4.69
C PHE A 111 -24.19 25.78 3.87
N ILE A 112 -25.50 26.00 3.76
CA ILE A 112 -26.40 25.12 3.00
C ILE A 112 -26.07 25.17 1.51
N GLY A 113 -25.89 26.37 0.95
CA GLY A 113 -25.60 26.57 -0.48
C GLY A 113 -24.34 25.86 -0.94
N ARG A 114 -23.39 25.64 -0.03
CA ARG A 114 -22.16 24.88 -0.30
C ARG A 114 -22.44 23.44 -0.78
N TRP A 115 -23.55 22.84 -0.36
CA TRP A 115 -23.92 21.46 -0.68
C TRP A 115 -24.74 21.30 -1.96
N PHE A 116 -25.20 22.39 -2.57
CA PHE A 116 -26.03 22.37 -3.78
C PHE A 116 -25.29 23.00 -4.97
N GLY A 117 -24.80 22.16 -5.89
CA GLY A 117 -23.85 22.52 -6.95
C GLY A 117 -24.14 23.81 -7.75
N PRO A 118 -25.37 24.06 -8.24
CA PRO A 118 -25.67 25.27 -9.02
C PRO A 118 -25.65 26.58 -8.23
N ILE A 119 -25.83 26.49 -6.90
CA ILE A 119 -26.01 27.65 -6.01
C ILE A 119 -24.72 27.94 -5.23
N ARG A 120 -23.83 26.95 -5.09
CA ARG A 120 -22.55 27.02 -4.35
C ARG A 120 -21.69 28.23 -4.70
N THR A 121 -21.41 28.40 -5.99
CA THR A 121 -20.43 29.39 -6.49
C THR A 121 -21.00 30.81 -6.46
N PRO A 122 -22.25 31.08 -6.90
CA PRO A 122 -22.84 32.42 -6.80
C PRO A 122 -23.17 32.86 -5.37
N ALA A 123 -23.52 31.93 -4.47
CA ALA A 123 -23.96 32.26 -3.11
C ALA A 123 -22.93 33.09 -2.32
N LEU A 124 -21.64 32.91 -2.58
CA LEU A 124 -20.56 33.63 -1.89
C LEU A 124 -20.48 35.10 -2.31
N LEU A 125 -20.57 35.35 -3.63
CA LEU A 125 -20.66 36.70 -4.19
C LEU A 125 -21.94 37.40 -3.73
N LEU A 126 -23.05 36.66 -3.71
CA LEU A 126 -24.36 37.17 -3.30
C LEU A 126 -24.48 37.43 -1.79
N ALA A 127 -23.74 36.68 -0.96
CA ALA A 127 -23.60 36.96 0.47
C ALA A 127 -22.89 38.30 0.72
N GLY A 128 -21.85 38.60 -0.07
CA GLY A 128 -21.16 39.89 -0.07
C GLY A 128 -22.06 41.03 -0.50
N ALA A 129 -22.79 40.82 -1.60
CA ALA A 129 -23.80 41.74 -2.14
C ALA A 129 -24.85 42.14 -1.11
N ALA A 130 -25.39 41.15 -0.39
CA ALA A 130 -26.38 41.34 0.65
C ALA A 130 -25.80 41.95 1.95
N ARG A 131 -24.50 42.29 1.98
CA ARG A 131 -23.79 42.92 3.10
C ARG A 131 -23.96 42.16 4.42
N ILE A 132 -23.99 40.83 4.38
CA ILE A 132 -24.05 40.00 5.58
C ILE A 132 -22.87 40.33 6.49
N PRO A 133 -23.03 40.47 7.82
CA PRO A 133 -21.91 40.76 8.71
C PRO A 133 -20.74 39.79 8.51
N LEU A 134 -19.51 40.32 8.36
CA LEU A 134 -18.32 39.55 7.97
C LEU A 134 -18.03 38.40 8.94
N GLY A 135 -18.13 38.63 10.25
CA GLY A 135 -17.89 37.58 11.24
C GLY A 135 -18.87 36.42 11.12
N ALA A 136 -20.14 36.72 10.88
CA ALA A 136 -21.17 35.70 10.73
C ALA A 136 -21.01 34.91 9.41
N PHE A 137 -20.66 35.60 8.33
CA PHE A 137 -20.27 34.97 7.06
C PHE A 137 -19.04 34.07 7.25
N ALA A 138 -17.98 34.57 7.91
CA ALA A 138 -16.74 33.83 8.10
C ALA A 138 -16.96 32.54 8.88
N ILE A 139 -17.75 32.56 9.97
CA ILE A 139 -18.08 31.35 10.73
C ILE A 139 -18.85 30.34 9.87
N ALA A 140 -19.92 30.77 9.20
CA ALA A 140 -20.72 29.88 8.36
C ALA A 140 -19.89 29.30 7.20
N SER A 141 -19.02 30.11 6.60
CA SER A 141 -18.12 29.72 5.51
C SER A 141 -17.02 28.76 5.97
N ALA A 142 -16.41 28.99 7.13
CA ALA A 142 -15.40 28.09 7.68
C ALA A 142 -15.98 26.70 7.98
N LEU A 143 -17.16 26.65 8.59
CA LEU A 143 -17.87 25.39 8.84
C LEU A 143 -18.23 24.68 7.52
N ALA A 144 -18.67 25.43 6.51
CA ALA A 144 -18.99 24.88 5.20
C ALA A 144 -17.74 24.33 4.50
N ALA A 145 -16.63 25.06 4.54
CA ALA A 145 -15.37 24.65 3.97
C ALA A 145 -14.84 23.39 4.64
N LEU A 146 -14.81 23.34 5.98
CA LEU A 146 -14.37 22.17 6.73
C LEU A 146 -15.20 20.92 6.43
N THR A 147 -16.53 21.03 6.51
CA THR A 147 -17.42 19.86 6.33
C THR A 147 -17.44 19.36 4.89
N TRP A 148 -17.61 20.25 3.92
CA TRP A 148 -17.69 19.88 2.51
C TRP A 148 -16.37 19.31 1.99
N THR A 149 -15.23 19.96 2.28
CA THR A 149 -13.92 19.43 1.86
C THR A 149 -13.58 18.12 2.57
N GLY A 150 -14.01 17.93 3.82
CA GLY A 150 -13.81 16.69 4.56
C GLY A 150 -14.55 15.51 3.92
N VAL A 151 -15.82 15.71 3.57
CA VAL A 151 -16.61 14.69 2.87
C VAL A 151 -16.04 14.39 1.49
N TYR A 152 -15.64 15.41 0.73
CA TYR A 152 -15.02 15.20 -0.58
C TYR A 152 -13.67 14.47 -0.44
N GLN A 153 -12.81 14.89 0.48
CA GLN A 153 -11.52 14.24 0.70
C GLN A 153 -11.72 12.78 1.11
N ALA A 154 -12.65 12.48 2.02
CA ALA A 154 -12.97 11.12 2.43
C ALA A 154 -13.52 10.27 1.28
N ALA A 155 -14.48 10.80 0.50
CA ALA A 155 -15.04 10.11 -0.65
C ALA A 155 -13.98 9.79 -1.70
N PHE A 156 -13.13 10.76 -2.04
CA PHE A 156 -12.03 10.56 -2.99
C PHE A 156 -10.90 9.69 -2.41
N TRP A 157 -10.72 9.62 -1.10
CA TRP A 157 -9.77 8.70 -0.46
C TRP A 157 -10.25 7.26 -0.54
N LEU A 158 -11.54 7.00 -0.27
CA LEU A 158 -12.17 5.70 -0.49
C LEU A 158 -12.14 5.31 -1.98
N LEU A 159 -12.46 6.26 -2.87
CA LEU A 159 -12.33 6.06 -4.32
C LEU A 159 -10.86 5.84 -4.73
N GLY A 160 -9.93 6.52 -4.08
CA GLY A 160 -8.49 6.42 -4.30
C GLY A 160 -7.95 5.05 -3.92
N GLN A 161 -8.36 4.50 -2.78
CA GLN A 161 -8.07 3.12 -2.38
C GLN A 161 -8.61 2.15 -3.44
N ALA A 162 -9.89 2.27 -3.80
CA ALA A 162 -10.49 1.44 -4.83
C ALA A 162 -9.79 1.58 -6.19
N THR A 163 -9.33 2.79 -6.56
CA THR A 163 -8.64 3.08 -7.82
C THR A 163 -7.20 2.55 -7.82
N VAL A 164 -6.46 2.68 -6.72
CA VAL A 164 -5.13 2.07 -6.55
C VAL A 164 -5.25 0.56 -6.63
N ASP A 165 -6.25 -0.02 -5.96
CA ASP A 165 -6.55 -1.44 -6.05
C ASP A 165 -6.89 -1.87 -7.47
N LEU A 166 -7.67 -1.06 -8.21
CA LEU A 166 -8.05 -1.35 -9.60
C LEU A 166 -6.89 -1.17 -10.60
N LEU A 167 -6.02 -0.17 -10.38
CA LEU A 167 -4.83 0.08 -11.19
C LEU A 167 -3.78 -1.01 -10.97
N ARG A 168 -3.60 -1.47 -9.73
CA ARG A 168 -2.80 -2.67 -9.40
C ARG A 168 -3.35 -3.92 -10.10
N ARG A 169 -4.68 -3.98 -10.32
CA ARG A 169 -5.36 -5.09 -11.02
C ARG A 169 -5.18 -5.16 -12.55
N GLN A 170 -4.37 -4.28 -13.18
CA GLN A 170 -4.22 -4.14 -14.65
C GLN A 170 -5.54 -3.94 -15.44
N THR A 171 -6.69 -3.79 -14.79
CA THR A 171 -7.97 -3.41 -15.41
C THR A 171 -8.16 -1.90 -15.49
N GLY A 172 -7.14 -1.12 -15.10
CA GLY A 172 -7.14 0.34 -15.13
C GLY A 172 -7.55 0.93 -16.49
N GLY A 173 -7.22 0.26 -17.60
CA GLY A 173 -7.70 0.63 -18.93
C GLY A 173 -9.22 0.54 -19.08
N LEU A 174 -9.83 -0.53 -18.56
CA LEU A 174 -11.29 -0.75 -18.62
C LEU A 174 -12.06 0.27 -17.77
N PHE A 175 -11.50 0.65 -16.62
CA PHE A 175 -12.07 1.68 -15.75
C PHE A 175 -11.93 3.09 -16.34
N LEU A 176 -10.77 3.40 -16.95
CA LEU A 176 -10.59 4.65 -17.69
C LEU A 176 -11.57 4.72 -18.87
N VAL A 177 -11.76 3.59 -19.58
CA VAL A 177 -12.76 3.46 -20.65
C VAL A 177 -14.17 3.64 -20.10
N LEU A 178 -14.53 3.06 -18.95
CA LEU A 178 -15.85 3.27 -18.33
C LEU A 178 -16.07 4.72 -17.92
N LEU A 179 -15.07 5.38 -17.32
CA LEU A 179 -15.11 6.80 -16.98
C LEU A 179 -15.27 7.68 -18.23
N LEU A 180 -14.53 7.38 -19.29
CA LEU A 180 -14.65 8.06 -20.58
C LEU A 180 -16.01 7.81 -21.24
N LEU A 181 -16.57 6.60 -21.11
CA LEU A 181 -17.91 6.26 -21.62
C LEU A 181 -19.02 6.96 -20.83
N VAL A 182 -18.89 7.08 -19.50
CA VAL A 182 -19.83 7.84 -18.67
C VAL A 182 -19.73 9.34 -18.98
N ALA A 183 -18.52 9.87 -19.14
CA ALA A 183 -18.32 11.26 -19.56
C ALA A 183 -18.86 11.52 -20.97
N LEU A 184 -18.67 10.59 -21.90
CA LEU A 184 -19.21 10.65 -23.26
C LEU A 184 -20.73 10.52 -23.27
N ALA A 185 -21.31 9.61 -22.48
CA ALA A 185 -22.76 9.47 -22.33
C ALA A 185 -23.38 10.73 -21.73
N GLY A 186 -22.73 11.35 -20.73
CA GLY A 186 -23.12 12.64 -20.17
C GLY A 186 -23.04 13.77 -21.19
N LEU A 187 -21.98 13.80 -22.01
CA LEU A 187 -21.79 14.78 -23.09
C LEU A 187 -22.83 14.62 -24.21
N LEU A 188 -23.14 13.37 -24.60
CA LEU A 188 -24.14 13.04 -25.63
C LEU A 188 -25.55 13.32 -25.14
N TRP A 189 -25.87 12.98 -23.88
CA TRP A 189 -27.12 13.36 -23.22
C TRP A 189 -27.30 14.88 -23.21
N TRP A 190 -26.28 15.61 -22.77
CA TRP A 190 -26.27 17.08 -22.77
C TRP A 190 -26.43 17.69 -24.18
N ARG A 191 -25.76 17.14 -25.20
CA ARG A 191 -25.94 17.56 -26.60
C ARG A 191 -27.35 17.26 -27.13
N SER A 192 -27.88 16.07 -26.85
CA SER A 192 -29.23 15.65 -27.26
C SER A 192 -30.34 16.48 -26.63
N HIS A 193 -30.08 17.13 -25.49
CA HIS A 193 -31.01 18.05 -24.84
C HIS A 193 -30.80 19.52 -25.26
N ARG A 194 -29.73 19.84 -25.98
CA ARG A 194 -29.51 21.16 -26.62
C ARG A 194 -29.94 21.21 -28.09
N LEU A 195 -30.09 20.07 -28.75
CA LEU A 195 -30.44 19.97 -30.17
C LEU A 195 -31.91 19.61 -30.44
N ARG A 196 -32.76 19.53 -29.41
CA ARG A 196 -34.21 19.46 -29.62
C ARG A 196 -34.70 20.85 -30.05
N PRO A 197 -35.31 21.01 -31.24
CA PRO A 197 -35.92 22.28 -31.64
C PRO A 197 -36.98 22.67 -30.62
N ALA A 198 -37.07 23.96 -30.29
CA ALA A 198 -38.08 24.48 -29.39
C ALA A 198 -39.49 24.06 -29.87
N PRO A 199 -40.37 23.53 -29.00
CA PRO A 199 -41.75 23.29 -29.38
C PRO A 199 -42.44 24.62 -29.68
N SER A 200 -43.28 24.65 -30.72
CA SER A 200 -44.15 25.79 -31.05
C SER A 200 -45.00 26.22 -29.84
N PRO A 201 -45.33 27.52 -29.71
CA PRO A 201 -46.00 28.06 -28.54
C PRO A 201 -47.46 27.58 -28.49
N GLY A 202 -47.70 26.51 -27.74
CA GLY A 202 -49.02 26.01 -27.36
C GLY A 202 -49.05 25.79 -25.84
N LEU A 203 -50.16 26.17 -25.22
CA LEU A 203 -50.46 26.23 -23.78
C LEU A 203 -49.75 25.17 -22.90
N PRO A 204 -49.28 25.54 -21.69
CA PRO A 204 -48.46 24.66 -20.87
C PRO A 204 -49.27 23.47 -20.33
N GLN A 205 -48.82 22.25 -20.62
CA GLN A 205 -49.24 21.04 -19.91
C GLN A 205 -48.43 20.88 -18.61
N GLU A 206 -49.11 20.48 -17.54
CA GLU A 206 -48.66 20.40 -16.14
C GLU A 206 -47.49 19.42 -15.84
N GLY A 207 -46.77 18.91 -16.85
CA GLY A 207 -45.80 17.82 -16.71
C GLY A 207 -44.33 18.22 -16.52
N GLU A 208 -43.94 19.48 -16.74
CA GLU A 208 -42.54 19.93 -16.67
C GLU A 208 -42.30 20.97 -15.56
N ARG A 209 -42.74 20.68 -14.33
CA ARG A 209 -42.29 21.46 -13.17
C ARG A 209 -40.82 21.11 -12.90
N GLY A 210 -39.91 21.96 -13.39
CA GLY A 210 -38.49 21.86 -13.09
C GLY A 210 -38.24 21.83 -11.57
N ILE A 211 -37.16 21.18 -11.14
CA ILE A 211 -36.74 21.04 -9.73
C ILE A 211 -36.75 22.39 -8.98
N LEU A 212 -36.52 23.50 -9.70
CA LEU A 212 -36.58 24.87 -9.18
C LEU A 212 -38.00 25.35 -8.85
N GLN A 213 -39.01 24.96 -9.63
CA GLN A 213 -40.42 25.33 -9.40
C GLN A 213 -41.04 24.49 -8.27
N VAL A 214 -40.64 23.22 -8.15
CA VAL A 214 -40.97 22.37 -6.98
C VAL A 214 -40.31 22.93 -5.71
N ALA A 215 -39.10 23.48 -5.82
CA ALA A 215 -38.41 24.20 -4.75
C ALA A 215 -38.94 25.63 -4.52
N GLU A 216 -39.75 26.22 -5.40
CA GLU A 216 -40.50 27.45 -5.11
C GLU A 216 -41.82 27.12 -4.42
N ASP A 217 -42.58 26.14 -4.92
CA ASP A 217 -43.90 25.74 -4.39
C ASP A 217 -43.81 25.14 -2.98
N LEU A 218 -42.76 24.39 -2.66
CA LEU A 218 -42.49 23.88 -1.30
C LEU A 218 -42.21 25.02 -0.28
N PHE A 219 -41.83 26.21 -0.76
CA PHE A 219 -41.29 27.28 0.08
C PHE A 219 -42.12 28.58 0.07
N ARG A 220 -43.09 28.73 -0.84
CA ARG A 220 -44.04 29.86 -0.95
C ARG A 220 -45.25 29.82 0.00
N ARG A 221 -45.55 28.69 0.66
CA ARG A 221 -46.67 28.66 1.63
C ARG A 221 -46.29 29.44 2.90
N GLU A 222 -47.03 30.52 3.17
CA GLU A 222 -47.05 31.21 4.46
C GLU A 222 -47.50 30.23 5.54
N ASP A 223 -46.52 29.69 6.26
CA ASP A 223 -46.72 28.60 7.20
C ASP A 223 -46.84 29.16 8.63
N GLY A 224 -47.98 28.88 9.29
CA GLY A 224 -48.22 29.23 10.69
C GLY A 224 -47.18 28.69 11.68
N PRO A 225 -47.19 29.15 12.95
CA PRO A 225 -46.14 28.87 13.95
C PRO A 225 -45.90 27.38 14.23
N ARG A 226 -46.89 26.51 14.00
CA ARG A 226 -46.76 25.04 14.12
C ARG A 226 -45.93 24.41 12.99
N THR A 227 -46.09 24.86 11.74
CA THR A 227 -45.31 24.38 10.58
C THR A 227 -43.89 24.93 10.60
N ARG A 228 -43.67 26.15 11.12
CA ARG A 228 -42.33 26.72 11.38
C ARG A 228 -41.52 25.89 12.38
N ARG A 229 -42.12 25.45 13.51
CA ARG A 229 -41.46 24.55 14.48
C ARG A 229 -41.17 23.16 13.88
N ARG A 230 -42.03 22.65 12.99
CA ARG A 230 -41.83 21.38 12.30
C ARG A 230 -40.68 21.46 11.28
N ARG A 231 -40.58 22.56 10.51
CA ARG A 231 -39.45 22.84 9.60
C ARG A 231 -38.14 23.04 10.36
N LEU A 232 -38.12 23.78 11.47
CA LEU A 232 -36.96 23.90 12.36
C LEU A 232 -36.51 22.55 12.90
N ARG A 233 -37.45 21.68 13.32
CA ARG A 233 -37.13 20.29 13.71
C ARG A 233 -36.50 19.49 12.57
N TRP A 234 -37.09 19.50 11.37
CA TRP A 234 -36.52 18.78 10.22
C TRP A 234 -35.17 19.35 9.77
N PHE A 235 -34.97 20.66 9.89
CA PHE A 235 -33.71 21.34 9.61
C PHE A 235 -32.62 20.98 10.62
N SER A 236 -32.96 20.93 11.92
CA SER A 236 -32.07 20.38 12.97
C SER A 236 -31.76 18.90 12.73
N ILE A 237 -32.74 18.11 12.28
CA ILE A 237 -32.54 16.69 11.92
C ILE A 237 -31.60 16.54 10.73
N LEU A 238 -31.71 17.40 9.71
CA LEU A 238 -30.83 17.39 8.54
C LEU A 238 -29.40 17.81 8.89
N LEU A 239 -29.22 18.86 9.71
CA LEU A 239 -27.92 19.27 10.23
C LEU A 239 -27.29 18.17 11.11
N LEU A 240 -28.11 17.52 11.95
CA LEU A 240 -27.68 16.37 12.74
C LEU A 240 -27.32 15.19 11.83
N ALA A 241 -28.08 14.89 10.78
CA ALA A 241 -27.80 13.83 9.83
C ALA A 241 -26.51 14.09 9.03
N LEU A 242 -26.23 15.34 8.65
CA LEU A 242 -24.98 15.74 7.99
C LEU A 242 -23.79 15.65 8.96
N ALA A 243 -23.92 16.12 10.20
CA ALA A 243 -22.88 15.94 11.22
C ALA A 243 -22.64 14.46 11.56
N LEU A 244 -23.72 13.67 11.66
CA LEU A 244 -23.71 12.22 11.82
C LEU A 244 -23.15 11.50 10.60
N SER A 245 -23.16 12.07 9.38
CA SER A 245 -22.57 11.42 8.20
C SER A 245 -21.04 11.43 8.22
N SER A 246 -20.43 12.39 8.93
CA SER A 246 -18.98 12.46 9.21
C SER A 246 -18.54 11.62 10.41
N ILE A 247 -19.48 11.21 11.28
CA ILE A 247 -19.20 10.39 12.47
C ILE A 247 -18.76 8.96 12.11
N PRO A 248 -19.34 8.24 11.13
CA PRO A 248 -18.84 6.93 10.68
C PRO A 248 -17.39 6.96 10.23
N SER A 249 -16.94 8.02 9.56
CA SER A 249 -15.53 8.14 9.12
C SER A 249 -14.58 8.36 10.30
N LEU A 250 -14.94 9.26 11.23
CA LEU A 250 -14.15 9.50 12.45
C LEU A 250 -14.20 8.30 13.41
N ALA A 251 -15.35 7.63 13.52
CA ALA A 251 -15.56 6.44 14.33
C ALA A 251 -14.85 5.22 13.73
N TYR A 252 -14.86 5.06 12.40
CA TYR A 252 -14.10 4.01 11.72
C TYR A 252 -12.59 4.23 11.89
N MET A 253 -12.10 5.47 11.79
CA MET A 253 -10.70 5.80 12.10
C MET A 253 -10.35 5.52 13.56
N ALA A 254 -11.18 5.98 14.50
CA ALA A 254 -10.96 5.73 15.93
C ALA A 254 -11.03 4.23 16.27
N TRP A 255 -11.91 3.49 15.60
CA TRP A 255 -12.06 2.04 15.73
C TRP A 255 -10.86 1.29 15.17
N GLN A 256 -10.38 1.62 13.98
CA GLN A 256 -9.16 1.05 13.39
C GLN A 256 -7.94 1.32 14.28
N PHE A 257 -7.80 2.57 14.76
CA PHE A 257 -6.73 2.97 15.67
C PHE A 257 -6.81 2.21 17.01
N GLN A 258 -8.00 2.07 17.61
CA GLN A 258 -8.20 1.30 18.84
C GLN A 258 -7.94 -0.19 18.66
N LEU A 259 -8.32 -0.78 17.53
CA LEU A 259 -8.13 -2.20 17.26
C LEU A 259 -6.65 -2.55 17.06
N ASN A 260 -5.91 -1.73 16.32
CA ASN A 260 -4.47 -1.94 16.12
C ASN A 260 -3.66 -1.64 17.40
N SER A 261 -4.23 -0.91 18.37
CA SER A 261 -3.63 -0.69 19.69
C SER A 261 -3.84 -1.85 20.67
N ARG A 262 -4.67 -2.85 20.33
CA ARG A 262 -5.11 -3.93 21.22
C ARG A 262 -4.65 -5.32 20.77
N VAL A 263 -3.74 -5.41 19.80
CA VAL A 263 -3.21 -6.71 19.38
C VAL A 263 -2.35 -7.27 20.52
N PRO A 264 -2.63 -8.50 21.01
CA PRO A 264 -1.86 -9.10 22.08
C PRO A 264 -0.39 -9.24 21.71
N VAL A 265 0.48 -8.98 22.67
CA VAL A 265 1.90 -9.29 22.57
C VAL A 265 2.06 -10.81 22.46
N PRO A 266 2.95 -11.32 21.60
CA PRO A 266 3.21 -12.76 21.54
C PRO A 266 3.65 -13.29 22.90
N SER A 267 2.99 -14.35 23.37
CA SER A 267 3.31 -14.98 24.66
C SER A 267 4.54 -15.89 24.61
N ALA A 268 4.94 -16.34 23.41
CA ALA A 268 6.13 -17.15 23.23
C ALA A 268 7.38 -16.27 23.32
N PRO A 269 8.38 -16.64 24.15
CA PRO A 269 9.63 -15.88 24.25
C PRO A 269 10.48 -16.07 23.00
N PHE A 270 11.24 -15.03 22.65
CA PHE A 270 12.36 -15.18 21.72
C PHE A 270 13.43 -16.11 22.33
N PRO A 271 14.13 -16.94 21.52
CA PRO A 271 15.16 -17.84 22.03
C PRO A 271 16.26 -17.11 22.82
N GLU A 272 16.85 -17.80 23.79
CA GLU A 272 17.96 -17.23 24.58
C GLU A 272 19.17 -16.97 23.67
N VAL A 273 19.80 -15.82 23.88
CA VAL A 273 20.94 -15.35 23.11
C VAL A 273 22.20 -15.53 23.95
N ASP A 274 23.22 -16.15 23.37
CA ASP A 274 24.51 -16.43 24.02
C ASP A 274 25.70 -16.10 23.10
N ALA A 275 26.92 -16.34 23.56
CA ALA A 275 28.16 -16.05 22.84
C ALA A 275 28.35 -16.86 21.53
N SER A 276 27.58 -17.93 21.31
CA SER A 276 27.63 -18.72 20.07
C SER A 276 26.88 -18.06 18.91
N TRP A 277 26.09 -17.01 19.19
CA TRP A 277 25.36 -16.28 18.17
C TRP A 277 26.30 -15.51 17.24
N ARG A 278 26.23 -15.82 15.95
CA ARG A 278 26.78 -15.06 14.83
C ARG A 278 25.58 -14.56 14.04
N LEU A 279 25.00 -13.46 14.49
CA LEU A 279 23.78 -12.91 13.93
C LEU A 279 24.07 -12.15 12.64
N LEU A 280 23.38 -12.49 11.55
CA LEU A 280 23.32 -11.66 10.34
C LEU A 280 21.99 -10.92 10.30
N VAL A 281 22.01 -9.59 10.26
CA VAL A 281 20.81 -8.75 10.07
C VAL A 281 20.76 -8.29 8.63
N LEU A 282 19.74 -8.72 7.89
CA LEU A 282 19.49 -8.33 6.51
C LEU A 282 18.40 -7.24 6.45
N ALA A 283 18.78 -6.06 5.97
CA ALA A 283 17.97 -4.86 5.90
C ALA A 283 17.79 -4.39 4.45
N PRO A 284 16.55 -4.26 3.95
CA PRO A 284 16.30 -3.76 2.59
C PRO A 284 16.80 -2.33 2.40
N HIS A 285 16.54 -1.44 3.37
CA HIS A 285 16.93 -0.04 3.31
C HIS A 285 17.70 0.40 4.57
N PRO A 286 18.44 1.53 4.49
CA PRO A 286 19.12 2.10 5.65
C PRO A 286 18.10 2.72 6.63
N ASP A 287 17.81 1.98 7.70
CA ASP A 287 16.90 2.21 8.84
C ASP A 287 16.31 0.89 9.33
N ASP A 288 15.96 0.00 8.41
CA ASP A 288 15.32 -1.29 8.68
C ASP A 288 16.13 -2.18 9.64
N GLU A 289 17.47 -2.11 9.61
CA GLU A 289 18.36 -2.87 10.51
C GLU A 289 18.13 -2.51 11.98
N VAL A 290 17.88 -1.23 12.26
CA VAL A 290 17.63 -0.74 13.62
C VAL A 290 16.14 -0.89 13.97
N LEU A 291 15.23 -0.59 13.04
CA LEU A 291 13.79 -0.74 13.28
C LEU A 291 13.42 -2.19 13.62
N GLY A 292 13.92 -3.14 12.82
CA GLY A 292 13.61 -4.56 12.95
C GLY A 292 14.41 -5.28 14.03
N ALA A 293 15.69 -4.94 14.24
CA ALA A 293 16.60 -5.75 15.05
C ALA A 293 17.54 -4.95 15.99
N GLY A 294 17.31 -3.65 16.18
CA GLY A 294 18.20 -2.80 17.01
C GLY A 294 18.37 -3.29 18.45
N GLY A 295 17.35 -3.88 19.06
CA GLY A 295 17.40 -4.49 20.38
C GLY A 295 18.10 -5.85 20.38
N LEU A 296 17.79 -6.72 19.42
CA LEU A 296 18.43 -8.01 19.25
C LEU A 296 19.94 -7.89 19.00
N MET A 297 20.37 -6.91 18.20
CA MET A 297 21.80 -6.62 18.01
C MET A 297 22.50 -6.29 19.34
N GLN A 298 21.88 -5.43 20.16
CA GLN A 298 22.42 -5.09 21.48
C GLN A 298 22.54 -6.31 22.39
N LYS A 299 21.54 -7.21 22.36
CA LYS A 299 21.55 -8.44 23.17
C LYS A 299 22.61 -9.43 22.74
N VAL A 300 22.76 -9.66 21.43
CA VAL A 300 23.82 -10.54 20.90
C VAL A 300 25.20 -10.02 21.29
N LEU A 301 25.46 -8.73 21.10
CA LEU A 301 26.74 -8.12 21.49
C LEU A 301 26.96 -8.20 23.01
N GLY A 302 25.92 -7.91 23.82
CA GLY A 302 25.98 -7.98 25.27
C GLY A 302 26.23 -9.38 25.82
N ALA A 303 25.78 -10.42 25.11
CA ALA A 303 26.04 -11.82 25.43
C ALA A 303 27.41 -12.33 24.96
N GLY A 304 28.24 -11.49 24.33
CA GLY A 304 29.54 -11.87 23.78
C GLY A 304 29.48 -12.52 22.40
N GLY A 305 28.31 -12.50 21.75
CA GLY A 305 28.14 -12.93 20.36
C GLY A 305 28.64 -11.89 19.36
N SER A 306 28.48 -12.20 18.08
CA SER A 306 28.85 -11.31 16.97
C SER A 306 27.65 -10.96 16.11
N VAL A 307 27.67 -9.73 15.58
CA VAL A 307 26.63 -9.21 14.67
C VAL A 307 27.30 -8.72 13.40
N HIS A 308 26.66 -9.00 12.26
CA HIS A 308 26.97 -8.40 10.96
C HIS A 308 25.68 -7.90 10.32
N VAL A 309 25.69 -6.68 9.79
CA VAL A 309 24.55 -6.03 9.15
C VAL A 309 24.78 -5.98 7.65
N VAL A 310 23.75 -6.29 6.87
CA VAL A 310 23.75 -6.14 5.41
C VAL A 310 22.61 -5.22 5.03
N VAL A 311 22.93 -4.09 4.43
CA VAL A 311 21.94 -3.15 3.88
C VAL A 311 21.93 -3.27 2.36
N VAL A 312 20.81 -3.73 1.80
CA VAL A 312 20.72 -4.13 0.40
C VAL A 312 20.67 -2.91 -0.52
N THR A 313 19.82 -1.94 -0.23
CA THR A 313 19.67 -0.73 -1.04
C THR A 313 20.34 0.48 -0.41
N ALA A 314 20.60 1.52 -1.22
CA ALA A 314 21.03 2.82 -0.69
C ALA A 314 19.87 3.68 -0.16
N GLY A 315 18.61 3.26 -0.31
CA GLY A 315 17.45 4.06 0.09
C GLY A 315 17.28 5.37 -0.71
N ASP A 316 17.69 5.36 -1.98
CA ASP A 316 17.92 6.54 -2.81
C ASP A 316 16.71 7.01 -3.63
N SER A 317 15.56 6.34 -3.54
CA SER A 317 14.38 6.60 -4.40
C SER A 317 13.20 7.23 -3.64
N PHE A 318 13.46 7.79 -2.44
CA PHE A 318 12.43 8.46 -1.65
C PHE A 318 12.36 9.97 -1.88
N ALA A 319 11.48 10.38 -2.80
CA ALA A 319 11.34 11.77 -3.26
C ALA A 319 11.16 12.81 -2.14
N ARG A 320 10.40 12.49 -1.09
CA ARG A 320 10.20 13.42 0.05
C ARG A 320 11.50 13.65 0.79
N ALA A 321 12.21 12.59 1.20
CA ALA A 321 13.48 12.73 1.90
C ALA A 321 14.51 13.48 1.05
N ALA A 322 14.60 13.15 -0.25
CA ALA A 322 15.50 13.84 -1.18
C ALA A 322 15.16 15.34 -1.32
N PHE A 323 13.87 15.70 -1.37
CA PHE A 323 13.44 17.10 -1.37
C PHE A 323 13.87 17.85 -0.11
N TYR A 324 13.66 17.28 1.08
CA TYR A 324 14.02 17.92 2.35
C TYR A 324 15.54 18.02 2.54
N LEU A 325 16.29 17.05 2.03
CA LEU A 325 17.75 17.09 2.04
C LEU A 325 18.28 18.18 1.10
N ALA A 326 17.72 18.28 -0.11
CA ALA A 326 18.18 19.22 -1.14
C ALA A 326 17.59 20.64 -1.02
N GLY A 327 16.49 20.81 -0.28
CA GLY A 327 15.73 22.07 -0.20
C GLY A 327 14.97 22.45 -1.48
N LYS A 328 14.91 21.55 -2.47
CA LYS A 328 14.30 21.76 -3.79
C LYS A 328 13.86 20.44 -4.39
N VAL A 329 13.06 20.48 -5.46
CA VAL A 329 12.66 19.28 -6.22
C VAL A 329 13.92 18.50 -6.63
N PRO A 330 14.07 17.23 -6.21
CA PRO A 330 15.30 16.49 -6.43
C PRO A 330 15.42 16.08 -7.90
N GLY A 331 16.56 16.41 -8.52
CA GLY A 331 17.02 15.74 -9.74
C GLY A 331 17.82 14.48 -9.40
N ARG A 332 18.41 13.83 -10.41
CA ARG A 332 19.24 12.62 -10.23
C ARG A 332 20.29 12.76 -9.14
N GLN A 333 21.01 13.89 -9.12
CA GLN A 333 22.02 14.18 -8.11
C GLN A 333 21.44 14.32 -6.69
N GLY A 334 20.20 14.79 -6.55
CA GLY A 334 19.52 14.87 -5.25
C GLY A 334 19.18 13.49 -4.69
N TYR A 335 18.80 12.55 -5.54
CA TYR A 335 18.57 11.16 -5.17
C TYR A 335 19.87 10.43 -4.80
N LEU A 336 20.95 10.63 -5.57
CA LEU A 336 22.28 10.12 -5.22
C LEU A 336 22.78 10.69 -3.88
N ALA A 337 22.59 11.99 -3.65
CA ALA A 337 22.94 12.62 -2.38
C ALA A 337 22.14 12.04 -1.21
N LEU A 338 20.85 11.74 -1.42
CA LEU A 338 20.04 11.03 -0.43
C LEU A 338 20.61 9.64 -0.13
N GLY A 339 20.92 8.84 -1.16
CA GLY A 339 21.49 7.51 -0.97
C GLY A 339 22.81 7.53 -0.20
N ALA A 340 23.73 8.44 -0.57
CA ALA A 340 25.00 8.62 0.13
C ALA A 340 24.78 9.05 1.59
N ARG A 341 23.83 9.96 1.85
CA ARG A 341 23.47 10.39 3.21
C ARG A 341 22.92 9.22 4.04
N ARG A 342 22.02 8.41 3.49
CA ARG A 342 21.40 7.30 4.21
C ARG A 342 22.37 6.17 4.53
N ILE A 343 23.33 5.89 3.64
CA ILE A 343 24.44 4.95 3.92
C ILE A 343 25.23 5.43 5.16
N GLN A 344 25.57 6.71 5.21
CA GLN A 344 26.26 7.29 6.36
C GLN A 344 25.41 7.22 7.64
N GLU A 345 24.12 7.55 7.56
CA GLU A 345 23.21 7.51 8.72
C GLU A 345 23.07 6.09 9.30
N SER A 346 23.00 5.07 8.45
CA SER A 346 22.96 3.67 8.90
C SER A 346 24.27 3.23 9.56
N LEU A 347 25.41 3.62 8.99
CA LEU A 347 26.72 3.38 9.62
C LEU A 347 26.79 4.02 11.02
N GLU A 348 26.41 5.30 11.13
CA GLU A 348 26.39 6.03 12.41
C GLU A 348 25.44 5.36 13.43
N ALA A 349 24.27 4.91 12.98
CA ALA A 349 23.27 4.28 13.83
C ALA A 349 23.72 2.92 14.39
N VAL A 350 24.29 2.04 13.56
CA VAL A 350 24.78 0.73 14.04
C VAL A 350 26.04 0.88 14.88
N GLN A 351 26.91 1.87 14.58
CA GLN A 351 28.06 2.18 15.42
C GLN A 351 27.64 2.62 16.82
N TYR A 352 26.60 3.43 16.93
CA TYR A 352 26.03 3.82 18.23
C TYR A 352 25.51 2.60 19.04
N LEU A 353 25.02 1.57 18.35
CA LEU A 353 24.60 0.31 18.98
C LEU A 353 25.77 -0.64 19.30
N GLY A 354 27.00 -0.29 18.95
CA GLY A 354 28.22 -1.03 19.33
C GLY A 354 28.89 -1.82 18.20
N LEU A 355 28.44 -1.69 16.96
CA LEU A 355 29.07 -2.34 15.82
C LEU A 355 30.26 -1.53 15.30
N THR A 356 31.23 -2.20 14.68
CA THR A 356 32.33 -1.56 13.95
C THR A 356 31.99 -1.37 12.46
N PRO A 357 32.68 -0.47 11.73
CA PRO A 357 32.47 -0.32 10.28
C PRO A 357 32.66 -1.60 9.45
N GLN A 358 33.45 -2.56 9.95
CA GLN A 358 33.68 -3.85 9.31
C GLN A 358 32.49 -4.80 9.47
N GLN A 359 31.61 -4.55 10.45
CA GLN A 359 30.43 -5.36 10.74
C GLN A 359 29.18 -4.87 10.02
N ILE A 360 29.32 -4.00 9.03
CA ILE A 360 28.23 -3.56 8.16
C ILE A 360 28.67 -3.58 6.71
N THR A 361 27.85 -4.17 5.85
CA THR A 361 28.07 -4.25 4.40
C THR A 361 26.92 -3.58 3.66
N PHE A 362 27.24 -2.59 2.83
CA PHE A 362 26.28 -1.96 1.93
C PHE A 362 26.41 -2.58 0.54
N LEU A 363 25.30 -3.11 0.00
CA LEU A 363 25.27 -3.64 -1.37
C LEU A 363 24.95 -2.54 -2.41
N GLY A 364 24.26 -1.47 -2.01
CA GLY A 364 24.04 -0.27 -2.81
C GLY A 364 23.09 -0.44 -4.02
N PHE A 365 22.27 -1.49 -4.01
CA PHE A 365 21.23 -1.71 -5.02
C PHE A 365 20.15 -0.61 -4.97
N PRO A 366 19.34 -0.46 -6.02
CA PRO A 366 18.42 0.67 -6.13
C PRO A 366 17.17 0.46 -5.27
N ASP A 367 16.82 1.48 -4.50
CA ASP A 367 15.52 1.56 -3.80
C ASP A 367 14.38 1.59 -4.83
N LYS A 368 13.29 0.86 -4.55
CA LYS A 368 12.17 0.50 -5.44
C LYS A 368 12.54 -0.36 -6.63
N GLY A 369 13.74 -0.93 -6.64
CA GLY A 369 14.27 -1.72 -7.74
C GLY A 369 14.42 -3.20 -7.45
N LEU A 370 14.37 -3.66 -6.19
CA LEU A 370 14.67 -5.06 -5.86
C LEU A 370 13.61 -6.02 -6.39
N GLU A 371 12.33 -5.71 -6.24
CA GLU A 371 11.26 -6.56 -6.81
C GLU A 371 11.32 -6.62 -8.35
N PRO A 372 11.44 -5.50 -9.08
CA PRO A 372 11.72 -5.56 -10.52
C PRO A 372 12.94 -6.42 -10.86
N ILE A 373 14.06 -6.26 -10.15
CA ILE A 373 15.29 -7.04 -10.38
C ILE A 373 15.02 -8.53 -10.19
N TRP A 374 14.42 -8.90 -9.06
CA TRP A 374 14.02 -10.27 -8.73
C TRP A 374 13.09 -10.89 -9.78
N LEU A 375 12.15 -10.11 -10.33
CA LEU A 375 11.17 -10.66 -11.26
C LEU A 375 11.66 -10.72 -12.71
N HIS A 376 12.56 -9.82 -13.12
CA HIS A 376 12.78 -9.56 -14.54
C HIS A 376 14.24 -9.40 -14.98
N TYR A 377 15.20 -9.18 -14.08
CA TYR A 377 16.59 -8.85 -14.45
C TYR A 377 17.58 -9.93 -14.03
N TRP A 378 17.34 -11.16 -14.49
CA TRP A 378 18.23 -12.30 -14.22
C TRP A 378 19.26 -12.58 -15.32
N ASP A 379 19.14 -11.92 -16.46
CA ASP A 379 20.14 -11.95 -17.53
C ASP A 379 21.37 -11.11 -17.11
N PRO A 380 22.57 -11.69 -16.96
CA PRO A 380 23.77 -10.95 -16.56
C PRO A 380 24.11 -9.78 -17.49
N ALA A 381 23.68 -9.82 -18.76
CA ALA A 381 23.92 -8.76 -19.73
C ALA A 381 22.91 -7.59 -19.62
N LYS A 382 21.83 -7.74 -18.82
CA LYS A 382 20.79 -6.72 -18.66
C LYS A 382 20.72 -6.24 -17.22
N ALA A 383 20.97 -4.95 -17.03
CA ALA A 383 20.82 -4.31 -15.74
C ALA A 383 19.53 -3.47 -15.68
N TYR A 384 18.88 -3.49 -14.51
CA TYR A 384 17.77 -2.61 -14.17
C TYR A 384 18.26 -1.17 -14.07
N ARG A 385 17.60 -0.27 -14.79
CA ARG A 385 17.91 1.16 -14.73
C ARG A 385 17.00 1.86 -13.74
N ASN A 386 17.56 2.37 -12.64
CA ASN A 386 16.81 3.11 -11.64
C ASN A 386 16.25 4.41 -12.27
N PRO A 387 14.91 4.62 -12.28
CA PRO A 387 14.31 5.79 -12.91
C PRO A 387 14.60 7.11 -12.17
N PHE A 388 14.95 7.05 -10.87
CA PHE A 388 15.23 8.21 -10.04
C PHE A 388 16.68 8.70 -10.19
N THR A 389 17.66 7.79 -10.04
CA THR A 389 19.08 8.14 -10.16
C THR A 389 19.58 8.10 -11.60
N GLY A 390 18.93 7.30 -12.47
CA GLY A 390 19.33 7.09 -13.87
C GLY A 390 20.47 6.09 -14.07
N TYR A 391 20.94 5.45 -12.98
CA TYR A 391 22.02 4.47 -12.99
C TYR A 391 21.50 3.04 -13.14
N ASP A 392 22.32 2.19 -13.72
CA ASP A 392 22.10 0.75 -13.89
C ASP A 392 23.10 -0.11 -13.10
N ARG A 393 23.86 0.54 -12.21
CA ARG A 393 24.92 -0.03 -11.39
C ARG A 393 25.14 0.81 -10.15
N VAL A 394 25.73 0.22 -9.11
CA VAL A 394 26.02 0.89 -7.84
C VAL A 394 26.89 2.14 -8.07
N PRO A 395 26.38 3.36 -7.81
CA PRO A 395 27.11 4.60 -8.05
C PRO A 395 27.90 5.10 -6.82
N TYR A 396 27.69 4.47 -5.65
CA TYR A 396 28.20 4.94 -4.37
C TYR A 396 29.65 4.53 -4.15
N ASP A 397 30.37 5.32 -3.34
CA ASP A 397 31.75 5.01 -2.96
C ASP A 397 31.80 4.01 -1.81
N ILE A 398 31.38 2.79 -2.13
CA ILE A 398 31.33 1.63 -1.24
C ILE A 398 31.98 0.44 -1.96
N PRO A 399 32.35 -0.65 -1.26
CA PRO A 399 32.99 -1.80 -1.91
C PRO A 399 32.24 -2.36 -3.12
N ALA A 400 30.90 -2.28 -3.13
CA ALA A 400 30.06 -2.73 -4.24
C ALA A 400 30.02 -1.80 -5.47
N LYS A 401 30.77 -0.69 -5.51
CA LYS A 401 30.75 0.29 -6.60
C LYS A 401 30.94 -0.36 -7.98
N GLY A 402 30.11 0.04 -8.94
CA GLY A 402 30.15 -0.47 -10.31
C GLY A 402 29.43 -1.82 -10.52
N THR A 403 28.97 -2.47 -9.45
CA THR A 403 28.17 -3.71 -9.53
C THR A 403 26.86 -3.45 -10.30
N PRO A 404 26.53 -4.23 -11.35
CA PRO A 404 25.33 -4.01 -12.14
C PRO A 404 24.06 -4.36 -11.34
N TYR A 405 22.98 -3.62 -11.60
CA TYR A 405 21.68 -3.83 -10.97
C TYR A 405 20.93 -5.01 -11.62
N ASN A 406 21.40 -6.23 -11.38
CA ASN A 406 20.74 -7.46 -11.84
C ASN A 406 20.75 -8.53 -10.75
N GLY A 407 19.89 -9.53 -10.91
CA GLY A 407 19.69 -10.62 -9.96
C GLY A 407 20.97 -11.39 -9.67
N PRO A 408 21.76 -11.84 -10.68
CA PRO A 408 23.00 -12.58 -10.46
C PRO A 408 24.02 -11.81 -9.62
N ALA A 409 24.16 -10.51 -9.84
CA ALA A 409 25.07 -9.68 -9.06
C ALA A 409 24.63 -9.54 -7.60
N LEU A 410 23.32 -9.37 -7.35
CA LEU A 410 22.79 -9.28 -5.99
C LEU A 410 22.93 -10.61 -5.24
N ALA A 411 22.51 -11.70 -5.89
CA ALA A 411 22.66 -13.08 -5.42
C ALA A 411 24.12 -13.37 -5.01
N LYS A 412 25.07 -13.10 -5.91
CA LYS A 412 26.50 -13.32 -5.66
C LYS A 412 27.03 -12.44 -4.53
N ALA A 413 26.57 -11.20 -4.40
CA ALA A 413 26.98 -10.32 -3.32
C ALA A 413 26.47 -10.83 -1.96
N LEU A 414 25.23 -11.33 -1.90
CA LEU A 414 24.67 -11.94 -0.69
C LEU A 414 25.36 -13.26 -0.34
N GLU A 415 25.64 -14.10 -1.35
CA GLU A 415 26.40 -15.34 -1.21
C GLU A 415 27.78 -15.08 -0.60
N ALA A 416 28.51 -14.08 -1.12
CA ALA A 416 29.82 -13.69 -0.61
C ALA A 416 29.77 -13.32 0.88
N VAL A 417 28.79 -12.51 1.29
CA VAL A 417 28.63 -12.13 2.71
C VAL A 417 28.31 -13.35 3.58
N LEU A 418 27.41 -14.23 3.11
CA LEU A 418 27.04 -15.45 3.85
C LEU A 418 28.23 -16.38 4.04
N LEU A 419 29.00 -16.62 2.97
CA LEU A 419 30.19 -17.48 3.00
C LEU A 419 31.32 -16.91 3.86
N GLU A 420 31.52 -15.59 3.84
CA GLU A 420 32.52 -14.89 4.64
C GLU A 420 32.14 -14.88 6.13
N TYR A 421 30.91 -14.50 6.44
CA TYR A 421 30.48 -14.32 7.83
C TYR A 421 30.06 -15.62 8.51
N ARG A 422 29.51 -16.60 7.77
CA ARG A 422 28.98 -17.87 8.29
C ARG A 422 28.07 -17.68 9.53
N PRO A 423 26.87 -17.10 9.36
CA PRO A 423 25.97 -16.85 10.46
C PRO A 423 25.43 -18.13 11.09
N THR A 424 25.11 -18.07 12.39
CA THR A 424 24.37 -19.12 13.10
C THR A 424 22.90 -18.77 13.28
N ALA A 425 22.52 -17.51 13.05
CA ALA A 425 21.14 -17.05 12.99
C ALA A 425 21.03 -15.86 12.02
N ILE A 426 19.88 -15.74 11.34
CA ILE A 426 19.62 -14.66 10.39
C ILE A 426 18.34 -13.94 10.79
N VAL A 427 18.36 -12.61 10.68
CA VAL A 427 17.17 -11.76 10.80
C VAL A 427 16.91 -11.08 9.46
N ALA A 428 15.67 -11.12 8.98
CA ALA A 428 15.32 -10.64 7.65
C ALA A 428 13.87 -10.10 7.61
N PRO A 429 13.47 -9.35 6.57
CA PRO A 429 12.08 -8.88 6.46
C PRO A 429 11.08 -10.02 6.36
N TYR A 430 9.86 -9.75 6.84
CA TYR A 430 8.75 -10.68 6.77
C TYR A 430 8.28 -10.87 5.31
N PRO A 431 7.98 -12.10 4.87
CA PRO A 431 7.58 -12.36 3.47
C PRO A 431 6.29 -11.67 3.04
N LEU A 432 5.41 -11.33 3.99
CA LEU A 432 4.16 -10.60 3.75
C LEU A 432 4.26 -9.10 4.05
N ASP A 433 5.46 -8.56 4.25
CA ASP A 433 5.64 -7.11 4.34
C ASP A 433 5.09 -6.43 3.06
N GLU A 434 4.39 -5.31 3.21
CA GLU A 434 3.74 -4.64 2.08
C GLU A 434 4.72 -3.95 1.15
N HIS A 435 5.96 -3.73 1.58
CA HIS A 435 6.99 -3.09 0.77
C HIS A 435 7.62 -4.08 -0.23
N PRO A 436 7.58 -3.78 -1.55
CA PRO A 436 8.13 -4.67 -2.58
C PRO A 436 9.57 -5.10 -2.34
N ASP A 437 10.44 -4.17 -1.95
CA ASP A 437 11.86 -4.46 -1.70
C ASP A 437 12.10 -5.32 -0.46
N HIS A 438 11.22 -5.25 0.54
CA HIS A 438 11.31 -6.11 1.73
C HIS A 438 11.08 -7.56 1.33
N ARG A 439 10.02 -7.80 0.56
CA ARG A 439 9.71 -9.13 0.06
C ARG A 439 10.80 -9.67 -0.87
N ALA A 440 11.30 -8.84 -1.79
CA ALA A 440 12.35 -9.24 -2.71
C ALA A 440 13.66 -9.57 -1.96
N THR A 441 14.00 -8.80 -0.93
CA THR A 441 15.16 -9.08 -0.06
C THR A 441 15.04 -10.46 0.60
N TYR A 442 13.86 -10.78 1.14
CA TYR A 442 13.58 -12.10 1.70
C TYR A 442 13.68 -13.22 0.64
N ASP A 443 13.14 -13.00 -0.56
CA ASP A 443 13.19 -13.95 -1.67
C ASP A 443 14.66 -14.25 -2.10
N PHE A 444 15.51 -13.22 -2.20
CA PHE A 444 16.94 -13.37 -2.49
C PHE A 444 17.69 -14.13 -1.39
N LEU A 445 17.37 -13.87 -0.11
CA LEU A 445 17.96 -14.60 1.01
C LEU A 445 17.63 -16.09 0.95
N LEU A 446 16.35 -16.42 0.84
CA LEU A 446 15.91 -17.82 0.78
C LEU A 446 16.56 -18.56 -0.38
N TRP A 447 16.65 -17.92 -1.55
CA TRP A 447 17.34 -18.50 -2.69
C TRP A 447 18.81 -18.76 -2.41
N THR A 448 19.53 -17.77 -1.85
CA THR A 448 20.97 -17.89 -1.62
C THR A 448 21.28 -18.98 -0.60
N LEU A 449 20.48 -19.08 0.47
CA LEU A 449 20.61 -20.17 1.44
C LEU A 449 20.33 -21.53 0.82
N ALA A 450 19.31 -21.63 -0.04
CA ALA A 450 19.01 -22.87 -0.75
C ALA A 450 20.15 -23.28 -1.69
N ASP A 451 20.76 -22.33 -2.40
CA ASP A 451 21.88 -22.57 -3.30
C ASP A 451 23.16 -22.97 -2.55
N LEU A 452 23.37 -22.44 -1.35
CA LEU A 452 24.43 -22.89 -0.45
C LEU A 452 24.13 -24.24 0.23
N GLY A 453 22.89 -24.71 0.19
CA GLY A 453 22.44 -25.88 0.97
C GLY A 453 22.41 -25.61 2.48
N TRP A 454 22.10 -24.38 2.87
CA TRP A 454 22.06 -23.91 4.26
C TRP A 454 20.61 -23.79 4.76
N ASP A 455 19.94 -24.94 4.86
CA ASP A 455 18.57 -25.08 5.39
C ASP A 455 18.49 -25.18 6.92
N HIS A 456 19.63 -25.39 7.58
CA HIS A 456 19.76 -25.54 9.03
C HIS A 456 19.81 -24.21 9.80
N ILE A 457 19.99 -23.06 9.12
CA ILE A 457 20.16 -21.78 9.79
C ILE A 457 18.77 -21.20 10.15
N PRO A 458 18.49 -20.92 11.43
CA PRO A 458 17.22 -20.30 11.83
C PRO A 458 17.09 -18.87 11.28
N ILE A 459 15.91 -18.56 10.75
CA ILE A 459 15.58 -17.23 10.22
C ILE A 459 14.47 -16.61 11.09
N TYR A 460 14.73 -15.43 11.65
CA TYR A 460 13.76 -14.66 12.42
C TYR A 460 13.30 -13.46 11.60
N THR A 461 12.01 -13.41 11.27
CA THR A 461 11.51 -12.39 10.35
C THR A 461 10.83 -11.22 11.05
N TYR A 462 11.14 -9.98 10.65
CA TYR A 462 10.56 -8.74 11.20
C TYR A 462 9.66 -8.04 10.18
N VAL A 463 8.61 -7.36 10.64
CA VAL A 463 7.73 -6.54 9.79
C VAL A 463 8.07 -5.07 9.99
N VAL A 464 8.07 -4.31 8.89
CA VAL A 464 8.17 -2.85 8.92
C VAL A 464 6.92 -2.22 8.33
N HIS A 465 6.45 -2.69 7.17
CA HIS A 465 5.29 -2.09 6.49
C HIS A 465 4.07 -3.03 6.49
N HIS A 466 3.02 -2.63 7.20
CA HIS A 466 1.71 -3.27 7.08
C HIS A 466 0.58 -2.31 7.51
N GLY A 467 -0.17 -1.77 6.55
CA GLY A 467 -1.29 -0.89 6.83
C GLY A 467 -0.88 0.35 7.64
N GLU A 468 -1.53 0.55 8.80
CA GLU A 468 -1.19 1.65 9.73
C GLU A 468 -0.25 1.22 10.87
N TRP A 469 0.26 -0.01 10.85
CA TRP A 469 1.15 -0.55 11.88
C TRP A 469 2.58 0.03 11.74
N PRO A 470 3.32 0.25 12.85
CA PRO A 470 2.90 0.17 14.24
C PRO A 470 1.81 1.20 14.59
N SER A 471 0.81 0.79 15.37
CA SER A 471 -0.18 1.73 15.88
C SER A 471 0.48 2.74 16.84
N ARG A 472 -0.03 3.97 16.88
CA ARG A 472 0.51 5.11 17.66
C ARG A 472 1.91 5.51 17.20
N TRP A 473 1.96 6.44 16.23
CA TRP A 473 3.19 6.97 15.64
C TRP A 473 3.97 7.89 16.58
N GLN A 474 4.48 7.32 17.67
CA GLN A 474 5.35 7.93 18.66
C GLN A 474 6.17 6.85 19.35
N ALA A 475 7.33 7.22 19.89
CA ALA A 475 8.09 6.34 20.78
C ALA A 475 7.27 5.98 22.00
N ASP A 476 7.38 4.72 22.43
CA ASP A 476 6.76 4.22 23.65
C ASP A 476 7.59 3.06 24.23
N PRO A 477 8.82 3.33 24.72
CA PRO A 477 9.73 2.28 25.19
C PRO A 477 9.21 1.49 26.41
N ASP A 478 8.18 2.01 27.09
CA ASP A 478 7.55 1.36 28.23
C ASP A 478 6.48 0.33 27.83
N ASN A 479 5.95 0.42 26.60
CA ASN A 479 4.88 -0.45 26.13
C ASN A 479 5.35 -1.40 25.03
N PRO A 480 4.97 -2.70 25.10
CA PRO A 480 5.30 -3.67 24.08
C PRO A 480 4.44 -3.51 22.82
N LEU A 481 4.97 -3.98 21.71
CA LEU A 481 4.37 -4.05 20.40
C LEU A 481 3.92 -5.50 20.11
N GLY A 482 2.70 -5.66 19.63
CA GLY A 482 2.20 -6.89 19.02
C GLY A 482 2.33 -6.86 17.49
N PRO A 483 2.22 -8.01 16.80
CA PRO A 483 2.24 -8.06 15.34
C PRO A 483 1.08 -7.29 14.71
N PRO A 484 1.16 -6.95 13.41
CA PRO A 484 -0.01 -6.45 12.68
C PRO A 484 -1.19 -7.41 12.85
N ARG A 485 -2.40 -6.88 13.05
CA ARG A 485 -3.58 -7.66 13.44
C ARG A 485 -3.90 -8.78 12.45
N GLU A 486 -3.76 -8.48 11.17
CA GLU A 486 -4.00 -9.39 10.06
C GLU A 486 -2.97 -10.54 10.07
N LEU A 487 -1.72 -10.26 10.46
CA LEU A 487 -0.65 -11.25 10.55
C LEU A 487 -0.60 -11.97 11.89
N ALA A 488 -1.22 -11.44 12.95
CA ALA A 488 -1.24 -12.06 14.27
C ALA A 488 -1.84 -13.48 14.27
N ARG A 489 -2.62 -13.81 13.23
CA ARG A 489 -3.23 -15.13 13.01
C ARG A 489 -2.41 -16.05 12.10
N ILE A 490 -1.32 -15.53 11.55
CA ILE A 490 -0.52 -16.13 10.49
C ILE A 490 0.91 -16.29 11.02
N GLY A 491 1.27 -17.52 11.37
CA GLY A 491 2.61 -17.87 11.85
C GLY A 491 2.80 -17.79 13.36
N PRO A 492 3.79 -18.52 13.90
CA PRO A 492 4.24 -18.29 15.26
C PRO A 492 4.85 -16.89 15.35
N TRP A 493 4.59 -16.23 16.47
CA TRP A 493 5.22 -14.97 16.82
C TRP A 493 5.95 -15.15 18.14
N VAL A 494 7.15 -14.61 18.22
CA VAL A 494 7.96 -14.57 19.43
C VAL A 494 8.25 -13.12 19.81
N SER A 495 8.40 -12.87 21.11
CA SER A 495 8.67 -11.54 21.64
C SER A 495 10.02 -11.52 22.35
N LEU A 496 10.87 -10.57 21.97
CA LEU A 496 12.16 -10.29 22.59
C LEU A 496 12.01 -9.06 23.51
N PRO A 497 11.92 -9.22 24.84
CA PRO A 497 11.79 -8.09 25.75
C PRO A 497 13.06 -7.23 25.76
N LEU A 498 12.90 -5.91 25.74
CA LEU A 498 13.99 -4.94 25.87
C LEU A 498 13.94 -4.31 27.26
N THR A 499 15.10 -4.10 27.86
CA THR A 499 15.26 -3.20 29.00
C THR A 499 15.01 -1.76 28.56
N LEU A 500 14.69 -0.87 29.51
CA LEU A 500 14.53 0.56 29.21
C LEU A 500 15.78 1.15 28.55
N SER A 501 16.97 0.77 29.02
CA SER A 501 18.24 1.23 28.43
C SER A 501 18.41 0.77 26.97
N GLU A 502 18.12 -0.51 26.67
CA GLU A 502 18.18 -1.03 25.29
C GLU A 502 17.15 -0.33 24.38
N GLY A 503 15.95 -0.07 24.90
CA GLY A 503 14.88 0.64 24.19
C GLY A 503 15.23 2.12 23.91
N GLU A 504 15.81 2.82 24.89
CA GLU A 504 16.29 4.20 24.73
C GLU A 504 17.46 4.31 23.75
N ARG A 505 18.40 3.36 23.81
CA ARG A 505 19.51 3.30 22.85
C ARG A 505 19.00 3.02 21.43
N LYS A 506 18.05 2.10 21.27
CA LYS A 506 17.37 1.87 19.99
C LYS A 506 16.68 3.13 19.50
N LEU A 507 15.94 3.85 20.35
CA LEU A 507 15.29 5.11 19.99
C LEU A 507 16.31 6.18 19.55
N HIS A 508 17.45 6.28 20.24
CA HIS A 508 18.51 7.19 19.83
C HIS A 508 19.08 6.82 18.46
N ALA A 509 19.36 5.53 18.21
CA ALA A 509 19.81 5.05 16.91
C ALA A 509 18.79 5.36 15.81
N ILE A 510 17.48 5.18 16.05
CA ILE A 510 16.41 5.57 15.13
C ILE A 510 16.46 7.08 14.80
N ARG A 511 16.85 7.94 15.74
CA ARG A 511 16.91 9.38 15.51
C ARG A 511 18.12 9.82 14.67
N LEU A 512 19.13 8.96 14.50
CA LEU A 512 20.31 9.24 13.66
C LEU A 512 19.98 9.21 12.17
N TYR A 513 18.86 8.59 11.75
CA TYR A 513 18.33 8.68 10.38
C TYR A 513 17.69 10.04 10.09
N THR A 514 18.47 11.12 10.19
CA THR A 514 17.98 12.50 10.12
C THR A 514 17.26 12.83 8.81
N SER A 515 17.67 12.22 7.70
CA SER A 515 17.01 12.34 6.40
C SER A 515 15.57 11.83 6.43
N GLN A 516 15.29 10.82 7.26
CA GLN A 516 13.97 10.22 7.44
C GLN A 516 13.18 10.89 8.57
N MET A 517 13.84 11.35 9.63
CA MET A 517 13.18 12.03 10.76
C MET A 517 12.32 13.21 10.32
N ARG A 518 12.78 14.00 9.35
CA ARG A 518 12.04 15.17 8.82
C ARG A 518 10.76 14.81 8.07
N VAL A 519 10.63 13.58 7.59
CA VAL A 519 9.52 13.16 6.72
C VAL A 519 8.59 12.15 7.38
N MET A 520 9.12 11.29 8.24
CA MET A 520 8.38 10.20 8.88
C MET A 520 8.84 9.90 10.31
N GLY A 521 9.51 10.84 10.99
CA GLY A 521 10.11 10.59 12.30
C GLY A 521 9.14 10.09 13.38
N SER A 522 7.87 10.53 13.36
CA SER A 522 6.83 10.02 14.25
C SER A 522 6.57 8.52 14.04
N TRP A 523 6.50 8.08 12.77
CA TRP A 523 6.27 6.68 12.42
C TRP A 523 7.50 5.81 12.72
N LEU A 524 8.70 6.26 12.37
CA LEU A 524 9.94 5.53 12.67
C LEU A 524 10.15 5.32 14.17
N GLN A 525 9.89 6.35 14.97
CA GLN A 525 9.98 6.24 16.43
C GLN A 525 8.96 5.27 17.03
N ALA A 526 7.89 4.91 16.31
CA ALA A 526 6.91 3.93 16.78
C ALA A 526 7.48 2.51 16.94
N PHE A 527 8.66 2.24 16.37
CA PHE A 527 9.40 0.99 16.56
C PHE A 527 10.27 0.97 17.83
N ALA A 528 10.37 2.10 18.54
CA ALA A 528 10.93 2.13 19.88
C ALA A 528 9.86 1.73 20.89
N ARG A 529 9.92 0.46 21.30
CA ARG A 529 8.94 -0.26 22.13
C ARG A 529 9.65 -1.11 23.17
N ALA A 530 8.92 -1.60 24.18
CA ALA A 530 9.46 -2.45 25.25
C ALA A 530 9.88 -3.86 24.78
N ASN A 531 9.66 -4.19 23.51
CA ASN A 531 10.07 -5.46 22.90
C ASN A 531 10.33 -5.29 21.40
N GLU A 532 10.97 -6.29 20.82
CA GLU A 532 10.93 -6.58 19.39
C GLU A 532 10.13 -7.86 19.17
N ILE A 533 9.51 -7.98 18.00
CA ILE A 533 8.73 -9.15 17.63
C ILE A 533 9.30 -9.75 16.36
N PHE A 534 9.32 -11.09 16.34
CA PHE A 534 9.78 -11.84 15.19
C PHE A 534 8.83 -13.00 14.91
N SER A 535 8.76 -13.40 13.65
CA SER A 535 8.17 -14.67 13.28
C SER A 535 9.28 -15.64 12.86
N PRO A 536 9.51 -16.73 13.61
CA PRO A 536 10.54 -17.70 13.26
C PRO A 536 10.09 -18.49 12.03
N MET A 537 11.00 -18.59 11.07
CA MET A 537 10.88 -19.37 9.85
C MET A 537 12.01 -20.39 9.84
N MET A 538 11.67 -21.66 9.61
CA MET A 538 12.66 -22.68 9.27
C MET A 538 12.56 -22.96 7.76
N PRO A 539 13.67 -22.90 7.02
CA PRO A 539 13.74 -23.51 5.69
C PRO A 539 13.30 -24.98 5.79
N VAL A 540 12.43 -25.41 4.88
CA VAL A 540 11.96 -26.80 4.86
C VAL A 540 12.92 -27.61 4.00
N ASP A 541 13.80 -28.38 4.64
CA ASP A 541 14.55 -29.44 3.98
C ASP A 541 13.60 -30.60 3.63
N ALA A 542 13.48 -30.91 2.34
CA ALA A 542 12.67 -32.01 1.83
C ALA A 542 13.50 -33.22 1.35
N SER A 543 14.79 -33.28 1.70
CA SER A 543 15.72 -34.34 1.29
C SER A 543 15.94 -35.47 2.33
N GLY A 544 15.18 -35.47 3.44
CA GLY A 544 15.31 -36.44 4.52
C GLY A 544 14.36 -37.66 4.43
N PRO A 545 14.74 -38.84 4.95
CA PRO A 545 13.87 -40.02 4.96
C PRO A 545 12.56 -39.79 5.74
N ALA A 546 11.49 -40.41 5.26
CA ALA A 546 10.07 -40.16 5.59
C ALA A 546 9.63 -40.43 7.05
N GLU A 547 10.55 -40.65 7.99
CA GLU A 547 10.20 -40.88 9.39
C GLU A 547 9.92 -39.55 10.12
N THR A 548 8.64 -39.19 10.09
CA THR A 548 7.93 -38.38 11.11
C THR A 548 8.46 -36.97 11.41
N ARG A 549 7.90 -35.97 10.71
CA ARG A 549 7.68 -34.64 11.30
C ARG A 549 6.17 -34.43 11.45
N SER A 550 5.65 -34.67 12.66
CA SER A 550 4.23 -34.55 13.01
C SER A 550 4.03 -33.69 14.26
N PHE A 551 3.17 -32.67 14.15
CA PHE A 551 2.37 -32.18 15.28
C PHE A 551 0.89 -32.54 15.00
N THR A 552 0.26 -33.23 15.94
CA THR A 552 -0.99 -34.02 15.77
C THR A 552 -2.26 -33.25 16.14
N LEU A 553 -3.38 -33.51 15.44
CA LEU A 553 -4.67 -33.93 16.06
C LEU A 553 -5.72 -34.47 15.06
N LEU A 554 -6.00 -35.79 15.23
CA LEU A 554 -7.19 -36.65 15.07
C LEU A 554 -8.19 -36.56 13.88
N GLY A 555 -8.52 -37.75 13.33
CA GLY A 555 -9.87 -38.12 12.86
C GLY A 555 -9.96 -38.93 11.56
N GLN A 556 -10.19 -40.25 11.65
CA GLN A 556 -10.38 -41.22 10.56
C GLN A 556 -11.75 -41.14 9.88
N TRP A 557 -11.87 -41.29 8.55
CA TRP A 557 -13.05 -41.87 7.87
C TRP A 557 -12.63 -42.57 6.55
N ALA A 558 -13.18 -43.77 6.29
CA ALA A 558 -12.93 -44.61 5.10
C ALA A 558 -14.23 -44.82 4.30
N TRP A 559 -14.20 -44.81 2.96
CA TRP A 559 -15.27 -45.30 2.07
C TRP A 559 -14.74 -45.89 0.73
N PRO A 560 -15.53 -46.72 -0.01
CA PRO A 560 -15.06 -47.75 -0.94
C PRO A 560 -15.31 -47.53 -2.46
N LYS A 561 -14.49 -48.25 -3.25
CA LYS A 561 -14.64 -48.96 -4.58
C LYS A 561 -15.65 -48.40 -5.61
N ASN A 562 -15.29 -47.94 -6.83
CA ASN A 562 -14.69 -48.63 -8.02
C ASN A 562 -14.69 -47.64 -9.22
N ARG A 563 -14.09 -47.81 -10.42
CA ARG A 563 -13.02 -48.63 -11.08
C ARG A 563 -12.78 -47.89 -12.43
N LEU A 564 -11.57 -47.94 -12.99
CA LEU A 564 -11.13 -47.38 -14.30
C LEU A 564 -10.61 -45.93 -14.39
N ALA A 565 -11.05 -44.96 -13.57
CA ALA A 565 -10.29 -43.71 -13.35
C ALA A 565 -9.22 -43.84 -12.22
N LYS A 566 -9.01 -45.10 -11.78
CA LYS A 566 -8.13 -45.52 -10.68
C LYS A 566 -6.69 -45.83 -11.11
N ALA A 567 -6.37 -45.78 -12.41
CA ALA A 567 -5.20 -46.50 -12.92
C ALA A 567 -3.90 -45.69 -13.06
N LEU A 568 -3.90 -44.36 -12.92
CA LEU A 568 -2.67 -43.56 -13.06
C LEU A 568 -2.54 -42.43 -12.03
N LEU A 569 -3.27 -42.45 -10.91
CA LEU A 569 -3.31 -41.31 -9.96
C LEU A 569 -3.55 -41.64 -8.47
N PRO A 570 -3.58 -42.91 -8.03
CA PRO A 570 -3.35 -43.18 -6.61
C PRO A 570 -2.30 -44.28 -6.41
N VAL A 571 -1.63 -44.23 -5.27
CA VAL A 571 -0.69 -45.23 -4.74
C VAL A 571 0.79 -44.99 -5.06
N LEU A 572 1.28 -43.78 -4.78
CA LEU A 572 2.35 -43.68 -3.79
C LEU A 572 1.97 -42.53 -2.82
N PRO A 573 2.12 -42.71 -1.50
CA PRO A 573 2.11 -41.58 -0.58
C PRO A 573 3.21 -40.60 -1.02
N PRO A 574 2.99 -39.28 -1.01
CA PRO A 574 4.09 -38.35 -1.14
C PRO A 574 5.15 -38.72 -0.10
N SER A 575 6.42 -38.79 -0.51
CA SER A 575 7.53 -39.17 0.35
C SER A 575 7.73 -38.19 1.49
N LEU A 576 7.33 -36.92 1.31
CA LEU A 576 7.34 -35.89 2.34
C LEU A 576 6.05 -35.07 2.43
N LYS A 577 5.74 -34.66 3.66
CA LYS A 577 4.66 -33.72 4.00
C LYS A 577 5.15 -32.70 5.00
N THR A 578 4.82 -31.44 4.77
CA THR A 578 5.13 -30.34 5.69
C THR A 578 3.91 -29.48 5.90
N ARG A 579 3.54 -29.27 7.17
CA ARG A 579 2.52 -28.29 7.54
C ARG A 579 3.02 -26.87 7.34
N VAL A 580 2.09 -26.03 6.94
CA VAL A 580 2.30 -24.62 6.68
C VAL A 580 1.62 -23.84 7.77
N ASP A 581 2.40 -23.38 8.75
CA ASP A 581 1.82 -22.70 9.92
C ASP A 581 1.74 -21.17 9.73
N TRP A 582 2.53 -20.62 8.80
CA TRP A 582 2.70 -19.20 8.50
C TRP A 582 1.98 -18.70 7.22
N SER A 583 1.08 -19.49 6.63
CA SER A 583 0.21 -19.03 5.55
C SER A 583 -1.22 -18.84 6.05
N ALA A 584 -1.92 -17.82 5.55
CA ALA A 584 -3.33 -17.63 5.86
C ALA A 584 -4.22 -18.68 5.16
N MET A 585 -3.77 -19.14 3.98
CA MET A 585 -4.55 -19.99 3.08
C MET A 585 -3.94 -21.36 2.81
N LEU A 586 -2.64 -21.56 2.97
CA LEU A 586 -2.00 -22.86 2.75
C LEU A 586 -1.86 -23.59 4.10
N GLU A 587 -2.26 -24.87 4.13
CA GLU A 587 -2.26 -25.73 5.32
C GLU A 587 -1.10 -26.73 5.28
N GLU A 588 -0.82 -27.28 4.11
CA GLU A 588 0.17 -28.36 3.94
C GLU A 588 0.74 -28.34 2.52
N VAL A 589 2.01 -28.64 2.39
CA VAL A 589 2.66 -28.99 1.13
C VAL A 589 3.11 -30.45 1.22
N SER A 590 2.88 -31.21 0.17
CA SER A 590 3.40 -32.57 0.06
C SER A 590 3.96 -32.84 -1.32
N THR A 591 5.05 -33.59 -1.38
CA THR A 591 5.74 -33.88 -2.65
C THR A 591 6.08 -35.36 -2.77
N GLY A 592 6.13 -35.85 -4.00
CA GLY A 592 6.56 -37.21 -4.30
C GLY A 592 7.17 -37.29 -5.69
N ALA A 593 8.23 -38.09 -5.82
CA ALA A 593 8.78 -38.44 -7.12
C ALA A 593 7.84 -39.41 -7.85
N GLU A 594 7.67 -39.20 -9.15
CA GLU A 594 7.00 -40.12 -10.08
C GLU A 594 7.97 -40.47 -11.22
N ASP A 595 7.69 -41.55 -11.96
CA ASP A 595 8.56 -42.15 -12.99
C ASP A 595 9.12 -41.16 -14.04
N GLN A 596 8.49 -39.99 -14.22
CA GLN A 596 8.91 -38.96 -15.18
C GLN A 596 8.87 -37.53 -14.63
N GLY A 597 8.79 -37.34 -13.30
CA GLY A 597 8.67 -35.99 -12.73
C GLY A 597 8.38 -35.97 -11.24
N TRP A 598 7.82 -34.86 -10.79
CA TRP A 598 7.48 -34.62 -9.39
C TRP A 598 6.03 -34.18 -9.27
N LEU A 599 5.31 -34.81 -8.35
CA LEU A 599 3.97 -34.40 -7.96
C LEU A 599 4.06 -33.53 -6.69
N ILE A 600 3.61 -32.29 -6.77
CA ILE A 600 3.53 -31.34 -5.66
C ILE A 600 2.06 -31.07 -5.37
N ARG A 601 1.63 -31.31 -4.13
CA ARG A 601 0.27 -31.05 -3.66
C ARG A 601 0.29 -29.95 -2.61
N LEU A 602 -0.51 -28.93 -2.84
CA LEU A 602 -0.76 -27.81 -1.94
C LEU A 602 -2.15 -27.99 -1.35
N ARG A 603 -2.26 -28.20 -0.04
CA ARG A 603 -3.54 -28.25 0.67
C ARG A 603 -3.86 -26.88 1.23
N THR A 604 -5.08 -26.40 1.03
CA THR A 604 -5.50 -25.08 1.51
C THR A 604 -6.29 -25.17 2.83
N ARG A 605 -6.16 -24.15 3.70
CA ARG A 605 -6.99 -23.91 4.88
C ARG A 605 -8.39 -23.51 4.43
N GLY A 606 -9.22 -24.51 4.12
CA GLY A 606 -10.57 -24.33 3.57
C GLY A 606 -10.68 -24.73 2.09
N ARG A 607 -11.91 -24.70 1.55
CA ARG A 607 -12.14 -25.05 0.14
C ARG A 607 -11.60 -23.95 -0.79
N PRO A 608 -10.87 -24.32 -1.85
CA PRO A 608 -10.44 -23.35 -2.87
C PRO A 608 -11.63 -22.59 -3.47
N ASP A 609 -11.48 -21.28 -3.63
CA ASP A 609 -12.48 -20.43 -4.27
C ASP A 609 -12.16 -20.31 -5.76
N PRO A 610 -12.99 -20.88 -6.67
CA PRO A 610 -12.73 -20.85 -8.10
C PRO A 610 -12.75 -19.42 -8.69
N ASN A 611 -13.23 -18.42 -7.96
CA ASN A 611 -13.19 -17.01 -8.36
C ASN A 611 -11.88 -16.30 -7.99
N ARG A 612 -10.99 -16.97 -7.25
CA ARG A 612 -9.64 -16.45 -6.94
C ARG A 612 -8.64 -16.91 -8.00
N GLU A 613 -7.61 -16.09 -8.18
CA GLU A 613 -6.47 -16.39 -9.06
C GLU A 613 -5.28 -16.83 -8.21
N TYR A 614 -4.82 -18.05 -8.47
CA TYR A 614 -3.69 -18.65 -7.79
C TYR A 614 -2.50 -18.57 -8.74
N ARG A 615 -1.47 -17.82 -8.37
CA ARG A 615 -0.24 -17.63 -9.14
C ARG A 615 0.88 -18.37 -8.46
N LEU A 616 1.23 -19.52 -9.01
CA LEU A 616 2.42 -20.23 -8.59
C LEU A 616 3.56 -19.78 -9.48
N ARG A 617 4.52 -19.08 -8.91
CA ARG A 617 5.79 -18.76 -9.56
C ARG A 617 6.82 -19.75 -9.07
N TRP A 618 7.43 -20.52 -9.95
CA TRP A 618 8.65 -21.23 -9.58
C TRP A 618 9.79 -20.75 -10.45
N TRP A 619 10.99 -20.81 -9.90
CA TRP A 619 12.22 -20.56 -10.62
C TRP A 619 13.05 -21.83 -10.56
N VAL A 620 13.40 -22.34 -11.75
CA VAL A 620 14.39 -23.39 -11.94
C VAL A 620 15.72 -22.70 -12.21
N PHE A 621 16.77 -23.09 -11.50
CA PHE A 621 18.10 -22.53 -11.66
C PHE A 621 19.01 -23.63 -12.19
N PRO A 622 19.17 -23.77 -13.52
CA PRO A 622 20.07 -24.76 -14.07
C PRO A 622 21.50 -24.41 -13.70
N LYS A 623 22.32 -25.42 -13.46
CA LYS A 623 23.77 -25.22 -13.35
C LYS A 623 24.27 -24.60 -14.66
N ASP A 624 24.98 -23.47 -14.56
CA ASP A 624 25.59 -22.74 -15.68
C ASP A 624 24.61 -22.02 -16.66
N LEU A 625 23.33 -21.85 -16.32
CA LEU A 625 22.38 -21.06 -17.12
C LEU A 625 21.66 -19.99 -16.27
N PRO A 626 21.14 -18.92 -16.90
CA PRO A 626 20.28 -17.97 -16.22
C PRO A 626 19.05 -18.67 -15.60
N PRO A 627 18.55 -18.18 -14.46
CA PRO A 627 17.30 -18.62 -13.85
C PRO A 627 16.15 -18.62 -14.85
N GLN A 628 15.37 -19.68 -14.82
CA GLN A 628 14.16 -19.84 -15.61
C GLN A 628 12.95 -19.81 -14.69
N GLY A 629 12.30 -18.66 -14.61
CA GLY A 629 11.04 -18.45 -13.92
C GLY A 629 9.85 -18.86 -14.78
N TYR A 630 8.98 -19.70 -14.24
CA TYR A 630 7.68 -20.01 -14.80
C TYR A 630 6.59 -19.56 -13.83
N GLN A 631 5.47 -19.11 -14.38
CA GLN A 631 4.29 -18.76 -13.64
C GLN A 631 3.13 -19.60 -14.12
N VAL A 632 2.59 -20.42 -13.23
CA VAL A 632 1.32 -21.09 -13.39
C VAL A 632 0.25 -20.20 -12.78
N ILE A 633 -0.64 -19.72 -13.63
CA ILE A 633 -1.81 -18.95 -13.23
C ILE A 633 -3.02 -19.87 -13.31
N ILE A 634 -3.73 -19.98 -12.20
CA ILE A 634 -4.90 -20.84 -12.07
C ILE A 634 -6.09 -19.98 -11.67
N HIS A 635 -7.14 -19.98 -12.50
CA HIS A 635 -8.34 -19.19 -12.28
C HIS A 635 -9.55 -19.90 -12.90
N ARG A 636 -10.67 -20.02 -12.17
CA ARG A 636 -11.89 -20.70 -12.64
C ARG A 636 -11.67 -22.10 -13.22
N ASN A 637 -10.84 -22.91 -12.56
CA ASN A 637 -10.41 -24.23 -13.03
C ASN A 637 -9.64 -24.26 -14.36
N GLN A 638 -9.26 -23.10 -14.91
CA GLN A 638 -8.34 -23.01 -16.03
C GLN A 638 -6.92 -22.83 -15.51
N VAL A 639 -5.99 -23.53 -16.13
CA VAL A 639 -4.55 -23.48 -15.83
C VAL A 639 -3.85 -22.90 -17.03
N SER A 640 -3.06 -21.86 -16.82
CA SER A 640 -2.19 -21.29 -17.85
C SER A 640 -0.76 -21.22 -17.33
N VAL A 641 0.20 -21.54 -18.19
CA VAL A 641 1.62 -21.47 -17.87
C VAL A 641 2.23 -20.35 -18.70
N ARG A 642 3.00 -19.47 -18.08
CA ARG A 642 3.74 -18.39 -18.74
C ARG A 642 5.19 -18.44 -18.30
N GLU A 643 6.11 -18.27 -19.24
CA GLU A 643 7.51 -17.99 -18.94
C GLU A 643 7.60 -16.56 -18.39
N VAL A 644 8.26 -16.37 -17.24
CA VAL A 644 8.36 -15.10 -16.52
C VAL A 644 9.70 -14.43 -16.78
N THR A 645 10.74 -15.23 -17.03
CA THR A 645 12.08 -14.77 -17.39
C THR A 645 12.32 -14.97 -18.89
N PRO A 646 12.80 -13.96 -19.64
CA PRO A 646 13.21 -14.16 -21.02
C PRO A 646 14.48 -15.01 -21.05
N SER A 647 14.38 -16.29 -21.44
CA SER A 647 15.56 -17.12 -21.69
C SER A 647 16.12 -16.85 -23.10
N THR A 648 17.45 -16.84 -23.25
CA THR A 648 18.13 -16.76 -24.56
C THR A 648 18.06 -18.08 -25.35
N ARG A 649 17.54 -19.15 -24.71
CA ARG A 649 17.16 -20.42 -25.33
C ARG A 649 15.76 -20.80 -24.85
N PRO A 650 14.70 -20.48 -25.61
CA PRO A 650 13.35 -20.89 -25.24
C PRO A 650 13.29 -22.40 -25.11
N TRP A 651 12.65 -22.86 -24.05
CA TRP A 651 12.34 -24.26 -23.84
C TRP A 651 11.49 -24.83 -25.00
N PRO A 652 11.54 -26.15 -25.27
CA PRO A 652 10.59 -26.79 -26.18
C PRO A 652 9.16 -26.42 -25.78
N LYS A 653 8.30 -26.08 -26.75
CA LYS A 653 6.88 -25.72 -26.52
C LYS A 653 6.06 -26.80 -25.81
N ASP A 654 6.64 -27.98 -25.62
CA ASP A 654 5.99 -29.24 -25.29
C ASP A 654 6.30 -29.76 -23.88
N LEU A 655 6.80 -28.93 -22.97
CA LEU A 655 6.99 -29.30 -21.56
C LEU A 655 5.92 -28.68 -20.66
N PRO A 656 4.71 -29.28 -20.60
CA PRO A 656 3.64 -28.75 -19.78
C PRO A 656 3.88 -29.16 -18.33
N VAL A 657 4.13 -28.19 -17.46
CA VAL A 657 3.73 -28.38 -16.07
C VAL A 657 2.22 -28.41 -16.03
N GLN A 658 1.68 -29.50 -15.51
CA GLN A 658 0.24 -29.71 -15.40
C GLN A 658 -0.19 -29.33 -13.99
N ALA A 659 -1.29 -28.57 -13.87
CA ALA A 659 -1.90 -28.29 -12.58
C ALA A 659 -3.35 -28.77 -12.58
N ARG A 660 -3.85 -29.21 -11.43
CA ARG A 660 -5.25 -29.63 -11.28
C ARG A 660 -5.76 -29.32 -9.88
N TRP A 661 -6.97 -28.76 -9.80
CA TRP A 661 -7.68 -28.60 -8.54
C TRP A 661 -8.05 -29.95 -7.93
N THR A 662 -7.85 -30.03 -6.62
CA THR A 662 -8.36 -31.10 -5.76
C THR A 662 -9.42 -30.51 -4.82
N PRO A 663 -10.30 -31.32 -4.21
CA PRO A 663 -11.31 -30.82 -3.27
C PRO A 663 -10.75 -30.06 -2.06
N SER A 664 -9.48 -30.28 -1.73
CA SER A 664 -8.78 -29.70 -0.57
C SER A 664 -7.61 -28.79 -0.94
N GLY A 665 -7.43 -28.43 -2.21
CA GLY A 665 -6.30 -27.61 -2.65
C GLY A 665 -5.89 -27.86 -4.11
N LEU A 666 -4.59 -27.88 -4.41
CA LEU A 666 -4.04 -27.94 -5.76
C LEU A 666 -3.00 -29.07 -5.90
N ALA A 667 -2.93 -29.70 -7.06
CA ALA A 667 -1.85 -30.62 -7.43
C ALA A 667 -1.12 -30.10 -8.68
N LEU A 668 0.20 -30.26 -8.72
CA LEU A 668 1.11 -29.83 -9.78
C LEU A 668 2.00 -31.00 -10.16
N PHE A 669 2.15 -31.28 -11.45
CA PHE A 669 3.11 -32.24 -11.97
C PHE A 669 4.19 -31.51 -12.75
N ILE A 670 5.43 -31.59 -12.28
CA ILE A 670 6.60 -30.99 -12.92
C ILE A 670 7.40 -32.11 -13.59
N PRO A 671 7.50 -32.14 -14.93
CA PRO A 671 8.30 -33.16 -15.63
C PRO A 671 9.77 -33.08 -15.19
N GLU A 672 10.44 -34.22 -15.04
CA GLU A 672 11.85 -34.26 -14.63
C GLU A 672 12.75 -33.52 -15.61
N LYS A 673 12.45 -33.60 -16.91
CA LYS A 673 13.16 -32.82 -17.93
C LYS A 673 13.15 -31.32 -17.61
N ALA A 674 12.06 -30.82 -17.00
CA ALA A 674 11.88 -29.42 -16.56
C ALA A 674 12.73 -29.02 -15.36
N LEU A 675 13.29 -30.00 -14.66
CA LEU A 675 14.18 -29.80 -13.54
C LEU A 675 15.61 -29.98 -14.04
N GLN A 676 16.19 -28.88 -14.54
CA GLN A 676 17.60 -28.84 -14.90
C GLN A 676 18.53 -28.76 -13.67
N SER A 677 17.95 -28.79 -12.46
CA SER A 677 18.61 -28.77 -11.15
C SER A 677 17.71 -29.47 -10.11
N PRO A 678 18.29 -30.14 -9.08
CA PRO A 678 17.52 -30.73 -7.97
C PRO A 678 16.96 -29.67 -6.99
N ARG A 679 17.23 -28.38 -7.18
CA ARG A 679 16.75 -27.32 -6.27
C ARG A 679 15.74 -26.43 -6.97
N LEU A 680 14.50 -26.39 -6.46
CA LEU A 680 13.39 -25.64 -7.02
C LEU A 680 12.91 -24.58 -6.02
N LEU A 681 12.89 -23.31 -6.40
CA LEU A 681 12.22 -22.28 -5.59
C LEU A 681 10.77 -22.16 -6.08
N ILE A 682 9.78 -22.37 -5.21
CA ILE A 682 8.36 -22.19 -5.55
C ILE A 682 7.75 -21.12 -4.64
N ALA A 683 7.57 -19.92 -5.17
CA ALA A 683 6.72 -18.92 -4.52
C ALA A 683 5.27 -19.12 -4.96
N VAL A 684 4.38 -19.26 -3.99
CA VAL A 684 2.94 -19.32 -4.25
C VAL A 684 2.35 -17.97 -3.83
N ASP A 685 1.91 -17.17 -4.80
CA ASP A 685 1.05 -16.03 -4.53
C ASP A 685 -0.40 -16.43 -4.79
N ILE A 686 -1.25 -16.22 -3.80
CA ILE A 686 -2.68 -16.46 -3.90
C ILE A 686 -3.37 -15.11 -3.85
N GLY A 687 -4.31 -14.89 -4.75
CA GLY A 687 -4.96 -13.60 -4.81
C GLY A 687 -6.17 -13.55 -5.71
N ARG A 688 -6.54 -12.36 -6.13
CA ARG A 688 -7.49 -12.14 -7.23
C ARG A 688 -6.69 -11.76 -8.48
N PRO A 689 -7.26 -11.84 -9.68
CA PRO A 689 -6.60 -11.30 -10.87
C PRO A 689 -6.08 -9.87 -10.62
N GLY A 690 -4.76 -9.75 -10.46
CA GLY A 690 -4.04 -8.51 -10.23
C GLY A 690 -3.99 -7.96 -8.79
N GLY A 691 -4.24 -8.77 -7.77
CA GLY A 691 -3.97 -8.43 -6.36
C GLY A 691 -3.55 -9.67 -5.57
N ILE A 692 -2.59 -9.53 -4.65
CA ILE A 692 -2.11 -10.62 -3.78
C ILE A 692 -2.88 -10.53 -2.46
N GLU A 693 -3.64 -11.58 -2.11
CA GLU A 693 -4.37 -11.69 -0.83
C GLU A 693 -3.55 -12.49 0.21
N ASP A 694 -2.69 -13.39 -0.24
CA ASP A 694 -1.74 -14.16 0.57
C ASP A 694 -0.51 -14.47 -0.31
N ARG A 695 0.70 -14.29 0.23
CA ARG A 695 1.95 -14.64 -0.43
C ARG A 695 2.78 -15.51 0.48
N SER A 696 2.90 -16.77 0.14
CA SER A 696 3.77 -17.68 0.86
C SER A 696 4.88 -18.09 -0.10
N ALA A 697 6.10 -17.62 0.15
CA ALA A 697 7.28 -18.05 -0.59
C ALA A 697 7.85 -19.31 0.07
N TRP A 698 8.09 -20.36 -0.72
CA TRP A 698 8.62 -21.64 -0.26
C TRP A 698 9.84 -21.99 -1.10
N VAL A 699 10.91 -22.43 -0.46
CA VAL A 699 11.95 -23.18 -1.17
C VAL A 699 11.55 -24.64 -1.11
N LEU A 700 11.50 -25.31 -2.25
CA LEU A 700 11.21 -26.73 -2.32
C LEU A 700 12.41 -27.43 -2.95
N ILE A 701 13.31 -27.91 -2.10
CA ILE A 701 14.50 -28.65 -2.54
C ILE A 701 14.05 -30.07 -2.93
N LEU A 702 14.17 -30.41 -4.21
CA LEU A 702 13.74 -31.69 -4.78
C LEU A 702 14.96 -32.60 -5.03
N ASP A 703 15.45 -33.25 -3.98
CA ASP A 703 16.48 -34.30 -4.14
C ASP A 703 15.83 -35.67 -4.32
N ARG A 704 16.27 -36.43 -5.33
CA ARG A 704 15.81 -37.81 -5.57
C ARG A 704 16.43 -38.82 -4.60
N ARG A 705 17.45 -38.43 -3.84
CA ARG A 705 18.12 -39.29 -2.86
C ARG A 705 17.34 -39.44 -1.57
#